data_AF-A0A1T2ZAE4-F1
#
_entry.id   AF-A0A1T2ZAE4-F1
#
_cell.length_a   1.000
_cell.length_b   1.000
_cell.length_c   1.000
_cell.angle_alpha   90.00
_cell.angle_beta   90.00
_cell.angle_gamma   90.00
#
_symmetry.space_group_name_H-M   'P 1'
#
loop_
_entity.id
_entity.type
_entity.pdbx_description
1 polymer ?
#
loop_
_entity_poly.entity_id
_entity_poly.type
_entity_poly.pdbx_seq_one_letter_code
_entity_poly.pdbx_strand_id
1 'polypeptide(L)'
;MKGETVLIKSSVLAERRANGPWSDLALHTIGWRAFQDLCSQVCEVVLGRPVEIFREAQDGGQDAVFLISAENDALLIGTVQCKHTSDAAKALKLSDLTAEIAHVEELVKAGQAETYAFMTNMSVDAPVASAMRAKLRALGVRKPHILGRQYIVRVIRSSARLRALVPQVYGLGDLTSIVDERLSEQSRALLDSWIPKLRTYVPTQAHRDAVNAIAEHGVVLLLGNPSSGKSAIGAIVSTIASENPDNTVLALTSPRDFEAGWNPNDPGRFFWIDDAFGSNVLRDDYVQDWTSAFSKLRAAIKHGNRFLLTSRKHIYEAARRRLGQRNLAQFADGSAVVDVGELTFEEKTQILYNHVNFGEQSQSWRSSIKPHLTAVAAVRDFLPGIAERLGDPNFTKGLAPRESSLVRFMEEPTEHLIDTVNALDDQLQAALILVYVHQAGFDPSDHDASAAQAVAELTGYTLSKIQDCFAELKGSFLKLSGSKWTFAHPTISDALTEILRQKPHMMAALIRGATIDTILSSFTCEGSPLIRDALVIQTALDDALVARLGRTPDELHRNWMLFHFLSYRSSEAVFVKAVEQFPHLLRRSCWQSDLTSNDPRIATYARAHHLSVLPNDLRSEVADRLESAVLNGLDVSFFDEPQMLAVIPPLRLIGVGLALRTTVLPSLEERIDEISADADLDEEPDSHFKKLLGVLDRIETIGVDADATALIDDARDHVKRSVEALEERKRQHDESSEDEADWTHIVTQKKEEAPPSTPVVTKRSVFDDVDK
;
A
#
# COMPACT_ATOMS: atom_id res chain seq x y z
N MET A 1 -16.76 -22.66 -55.97
CA MET A 1 -15.42 -22.03 -55.92
C MET A 1 -15.41 -21.07 -54.75
N LYS A 2 -14.32 -21.12 -53.96
CA LYS A 2 -14.07 -20.48 -52.65
C LYS A 2 -14.65 -21.23 -51.46
N GLY A 3 -13.76 -21.97 -50.82
CA GLY A 3 -13.96 -22.51 -49.47
C GLY A 3 -13.49 -21.49 -48.43
N GLU A 4 -14.16 -21.53 -47.29
CA GLU A 4 -13.72 -20.90 -46.04
C GLU A 4 -13.46 -22.00 -45.03
N THR A 5 -12.19 -22.15 -44.69
CA THR A 5 -11.68 -23.06 -43.69
C THR A 5 -11.88 -22.41 -42.32
N VAL A 6 -12.84 -22.92 -41.55
CA VAL A 6 -13.03 -22.54 -40.14
C VAL A 6 -11.91 -23.20 -39.32
N LEU A 7 -10.96 -22.39 -38.84
CA LEU A 7 -9.93 -22.79 -37.89
C LEU A 7 -10.57 -23.05 -36.52
N ILE A 8 -10.88 -24.31 -36.24
CA ILE A 8 -11.15 -24.79 -34.88
C ILE A 8 -9.80 -24.79 -34.14
N LYS A 9 -9.60 -23.83 -33.23
CA LYS A 9 -8.49 -23.87 -32.26
C LYS A 9 -8.68 -25.11 -31.39
N SER A 10 -7.82 -26.11 -31.60
CA SER A 10 -7.69 -27.26 -30.71
C SER A 10 -7.34 -26.76 -29.30
N SER A 11 -8.17 -27.12 -28.33
CA SER A 11 -7.81 -27.01 -26.92
C SER A 11 -6.50 -27.76 -26.71
N VAL A 12 -5.53 -27.10 -26.07
CA VAL A 12 -4.29 -27.73 -25.62
C VAL A 12 -4.71 -28.77 -24.58
N LEU A 13 -4.82 -30.03 -25.01
CA LEU A 13 -4.83 -31.19 -24.13
C LEU A 13 -3.49 -31.16 -23.38
N ALA A 14 -3.53 -30.67 -22.14
CA ALA A 14 -2.42 -30.80 -21.22
C ALA A 14 -2.02 -32.27 -21.15
N GLU A 15 -0.79 -32.58 -21.56
CA GLU A 15 -0.21 -33.91 -21.47
C GLU A 15 -0.36 -34.41 -20.02
N ARG A 16 -1.23 -35.41 -19.83
CA ARG A 16 -1.32 -36.15 -18.56
C ARG A 16 -0.01 -36.91 -18.39
N ARG A 17 0.98 -36.29 -17.71
CA ARG A 17 2.14 -37.01 -17.20
C ARG A 17 1.66 -37.98 -16.12
N ALA A 18 1.92 -39.26 -16.32
CA ALA A 18 1.66 -40.28 -15.31
C ALA A 18 2.62 -40.07 -14.12
N ASN A 19 2.16 -39.34 -13.10
CA ASN A 19 2.84 -39.27 -11.82
C ASN A 19 2.57 -40.58 -11.07
N GLY A 20 3.59 -41.43 -10.89
CA GLY A 20 3.48 -42.59 -10.01
C GLY A 20 3.12 -42.17 -8.57
N PRO A 21 2.71 -43.10 -7.69
CA PRO A 21 2.28 -42.81 -6.32
C PRO A 21 3.37 -42.19 -5.42
N TRP A 22 4.55 -41.87 -5.96
CA TRP A 22 5.73 -41.31 -5.31
C TRP A 22 6.23 -40.04 -6.01
N SER A 23 5.33 -39.15 -6.43
CA SER A 23 5.69 -37.78 -6.83
C SER A 23 6.49 -37.05 -5.73
N ASP A 24 7.68 -36.56 -6.05
CA ASP A 24 8.56 -35.88 -5.06
C ASP A 24 7.97 -34.53 -4.65
N LEU A 25 7.93 -34.21 -3.36
CA LEU A 25 7.52 -32.88 -2.89
C LEU A 25 8.71 -31.94 -3.04
N ALA A 26 8.49 -30.80 -3.68
CA ALA A 26 9.47 -29.76 -3.95
C ALA A 26 9.84 -28.95 -2.69
N LEU A 27 10.27 -29.61 -1.61
CA LEU A 27 10.69 -29.02 -0.33
C LEU A 27 11.87 -28.04 -0.45
N HIS A 28 12.53 -27.95 -1.61
CA HIS A 28 13.57 -26.96 -1.90
C HIS A 28 13.01 -25.60 -2.33
N THR A 29 11.70 -25.53 -2.63
CA THR A 29 11.02 -24.30 -3.10
C THR A 29 10.41 -23.47 -1.97
N ILE A 30 10.33 -24.02 -0.77
CA ILE A 30 9.93 -23.25 0.42
C ILE A 30 11.13 -22.50 0.98
N GLY A 31 10.88 -21.30 1.53
CA GLY A 31 11.93 -20.54 2.20
C GLY A 31 12.48 -21.32 3.41
N TRP A 32 13.74 -21.04 3.77
CA TRP A 32 14.41 -21.71 4.90
C TRP A 32 13.61 -21.59 6.21
N ARG A 33 12.95 -20.46 6.46
CA ARG A 33 12.10 -20.25 7.64
C ARG A 33 10.85 -21.13 7.63
N ALA A 34 10.14 -21.17 6.51
CA ALA A 34 8.99 -22.06 6.34
C ALA A 34 9.36 -23.55 6.51
N PHE A 35 10.58 -23.93 6.07
CA PHE A 35 11.10 -25.27 6.31
C PHE A 35 11.35 -25.57 7.80
N GLN A 36 11.82 -24.59 8.57
CA GLN A 36 12.00 -24.73 10.02
C GLN A 36 10.64 -24.93 10.72
N ASP A 37 9.65 -24.11 10.38
CA ASP A 37 8.29 -24.24 10.93
C ASP A 37 7.70 -25.62 10.61
N LEU A 38 7.88 -26.11 9.38
CA LEU A 38 7.52 -27.47 8.99
C LEU A 38 8.20 -28.53 9.87
N CYS A 39 9.50 -28.40 10.13
CA CYS A 39 10.23 -29.35 10.97
C CYS A 39 9.75 -29.35 12.43
N SER A 40 9.41 -28.17 12.96
CA SER A 40 8.80 -28.04 14.29
C SER A 40 7.48 -28.80 14.36
N GLN A 41 6.59 -28.59 13.38
CA GLN A 41 5.29 -29.25 13.32
C GLN A 41 5.42 -30.77 13.11
N VAL A 42 6.39 -31.22 12.31
CA VAL A 42 6.72 -32.66 12.20
C VAL A 42 7.11 -33.23 13.56
N CYS A 43 7.93 -32.53 14.33
CA CYS A 43 8.36 -32.99 15.64
C CYS A 43 7.18 -33.08 16.63
N GLU A 44 6.36 -32.03 16.73
CA GLU A 44 5.20 -32.02 17.63
C GLU A 44 4.22 -33.15 17.31
N VAL A 45 3.92 -33.36 16.03
CA VAL A 45 2.97 -34.40 15.59
C VAL A 45 3.53 -35.80 15.82
N VAL A 46 4.81 -36.04 15.55
CA VAL A 46 5.43 -37.37 15.73
C VAL A 46 5.67 -37.69 17.21
N LEU A 47 6.04 -36.70 18.01
CA LEU A 47 6.35 -36.88 19.42
C LEU A 47 5.12 -36.78 20.34
N GLY A 48 4.01 -36.21 19.86
CA GLY A 48 2.78 -36.04 20.62
C GLY A 48 2.90 -35.04 21.78
N ARG A 49 3.87 -34.13 21.73
CA ARG A 49 4.17 -33.14 22.78
C ARG A 49 4.62 -31.81 22.17
N PRO A 50 4.42 -30.67 22.86
CA PRO A 50 4.89 -29.38 22.39
C PRO A 50 6.43 -29.36 22.29
N VAL A 51 6.93 -28.55 21.37
CA VAL A 51 8.35 -28.35 21.15
C VAL A 51 8.65 -26.87 21.33
N GLU A 52 9.61 -26.54 22.19
CA GLU A 52 9.98 -25.14 22.42
C GLU A 52 11.00 -24.68 21.38
N ILE A 53 10.68 -23.58 20.69
CA ILE A 53 11.55 -22.95 19.71
C ILE A 53 12.46 -21.97 20.44
N PHE A 54 13.74 -22.31 20.60
CA PHE A 54 14.73 -21.38 21.15
C PHE A 54 15.50 -20.67 20.02
N ARG A 55 15.94 -19.45 20.37
CA ARG A 55 16.53 -18.40 19.52
C ARG A 55 17.40 -18.86 18.34
N GLU A 56 17.25 -18.10 17.26
CA GLU A 56 18.15 -17.95 16.12
C GLU A 56 19.62 -17.81 16.56
N ALA A 57 20.50 -18.67 16.04
CA ALA A 57 21.94 -18.49 16.19
C ALA A 57 22.37 -17.10 15.67
N GLN A 58 23.36 -16.50 16.33
CA GLN A 58 23.88 -15.15 16.04
C GLN A 58 24.41 -14.95 14.61
N ASP A 59 24.46 -16.00 13.78
CA ASP A 59 25.01 -16.00 12.42
C ASP A 59 23.98 -16.00 11.28
N GLY A 60 22.70 -15.72 11.55
CA GLY A 60 21.75 -15.37 10.47
C GLY A 60 21.38 -16.53 9.54
N GLY A 61 20.34 -17.27 9.94
CA GLY A 61 19.38 -17.86 9.01
C GLY A 61 19.86 -19.07 8.21
N GLN A 62 19.87 -20.24 8.86
CA GLN A 62 19.71 -21.55 8.20
C GLN A 62 19.43 -22.68 9.17
N ASP A 63 19.78 -22.48 10.44
CA ASP A 63 19.83 -23.50 11.47
C ASP A 63 18.94 -23.11 12.66
N ALA A 64 17.92 -23.93 12.95
CA ALA A 64 17.05 -23.78 14.13
C ALA A 64 17.27 -24.93 15.09
N VAL A 65 17.31 -24.62 16.38
CA VAL A 65 17.44 -25.56 17.48
C VAL A 65 16.14 -25.59 18.28
N PHE A 66 15.47 -26.74 18.26
CA PHE A 66 14.28 -26.96 19.08
C PHE A 66 14.61 -27.82 20.30
N LEU A 67 13.99 -27.54 21.44
CA LEU A 67 14.17 -28.36 22.64
C LEU A 67 12.95 -29.26 22.90
N ILE A 68 13.24 -30.52 23.23
CA ILE A 68 12.23 -31.55 23.52
C ILE A 68 12.07 -31.67 25.04
N SER A 69 10.88 -31.38 25.55
CA SER A 69 10.54 -31.53 26.97
C SER A 69 10.33 -33.01 27.36
N ALA A 70 10.76 -33.39 28.56
CA ALA A 70 10.46 -34.69 29.17
C ALA A 70 8.97 -34.80 29.54
N GLU A 71 8.45 -36.04 29.64
CA GLU A 71 7.04 -36.32 29.98
C GLU A 71 6.58 -35.75 31.36
N ASN A 72 7.51 -35.37 32.23
CA ASN A 72 7.26 -34.81 33.57
C ASN A 72 7.59 -33.30 33.69
N ASP A 73 7.68 -32.57 32.58
CA ASP A 73 7.68 -31.10 32.49
C ASP A 73 8.82 -30.30 33.20
N ALA A 74 9.91 -30.95 33.64
CA ALA A 74 10.99 -30.25 34.36
C ALA A 74 12.41 -30.40 33.75
N LEU A 75 12.62 -31.23 32.72
CA LEU A 75 13.94 -31.49 32.13
C LEU A 75 13.86 -31.49 30.59
N LEU A 76 14.77 -30.76 29.95
CA LEU A 76 14.96 -30.72 28.50
C LEU A 76 15.85 -31.92 28.11
N ILE A 77 15.33 -32.85 27.31
CA ILE A 77 15.98 -34.15 27.03
C ILE A 77 16.46 -34.30 25.58
N GLY A 78 16.27 -33.30 24.72
CA GLY A 78 16.80 -33.37 23.37
C GLY A 78 16.75 -32.09 22.54
N THR A 79 17.55 -32.07 21.49
CA THR A 79 17.74 -30.97 20.55
C THR A 79 17.39 -31.40 19.13
N VAL A 80 16.66 -30.58 18.39
CA VAL A 80 16.41 -30.77 16.95
C VAL A 80 17.09 -29.66 16.16
N GLN A 81 18.00 -30.04 15.25
CA GLN A 81 18.70 -29.16 14.32
C GLN A 81 18.06 -29.24 12.93
N CYS A 82 17.74 -28.11 12.32
CA CYS A 82 17.13 -28.07 10.98
C CYS A 82 18.04 -27.42 9.95
N LYS A 83 18.34 -28.09 8.83
CA LYS A 83 19.18 -27.56 7.75
C LYS A 83 18.47 -27.55 6.41
N HIS A 84 18.31 -26.37 5.82
CA HIS A 84 17.63 -26.16 4.54
C HIS A 84 18.59 -25.91 3.37
N THR A 85 18.21 -26.33 2.16
CA THR A 85 18.85 -25.91 0.91
C THR A 85 17.84 -25.69 -0.21
N SER A 86 18.05 -24.65 -1.03
CA SER A 86 17.20 -24.38 -2.20
C SER A 86 17.57 -25.23 -3.43
N ASP A 87 18.65 -26.02 -3.36
CA ASP A 87 19.08 -26.90 -4.44
C ASP A 87 18.39 -28.27 -4.34
N ALA A 88 17.53 -28.58 -5.32
CA ALA A 88 16.78 -29.83 -5.40
C ALA A 88 17.67 -31.09 -5.47
N ALA A 89 18.86 -30.97 -6.06
CA ALA A 89 19.76 -32.09 -6.32
C ALA A 89 20.76 -32.34 -5.17
N LYS A 90 20.81 -31.47 -4.16
CA LYS A 90 21.79 -31.56 -3.09
C LYS A 90 21.50 -32.76 -2.17
N ALA A 91 22.54 -33.55 -1.92
CA ALA A 91 22.55 -34.67 -0.97
C ALA A 91 23.38 -34.31 0.26
N LEU A 92 22.97 -34.83 1.42
CA LEU A 92 23.65 -34.60 2.69
C LEU A 92 25.05 -35.23 2.68
N LYS A 93 26.05 -34.47 3.11
CA LYS A 93 27.44 -34.92 3.25
C LYS A 93 27.86 -34.88 4.72
N LEU A 94 28.87 -35.67 5.08
CA LEU A 94 29.42 -35.66 6.45
C LEU A 94 29.98 -34.28 6.84
N SER A 95 30.47 -33.50 5.86
CA SER A 95 30.96 -32.14 6.05
C SER A 95 29.88 -31.17 6.54
N ASP A 96 28.61 -31.43 6.21
CA ASP A 96 27.48 -30.58 6.62
C ASP A 96 27.25 -30.62 8.14
N LEU A 97 27.76 -31.66 8.82
CA LEU A 97 27.79 -31.78 10.29
C LEU A 97 28.98 -31.06 10.92
N THR A 98 30.05 -30.80 10.16
CA THR A 98 31.32 -30.29 10.72
C THR A 98 31.18 -28.90 11.32
N ALA A 99 30.37 -28.04 10.70
CA ALA A 99 30.04 -26.71 11.23
C ALA A 99 29.31 -26.79 12.59
N GLU A 100 28.58 -27.89 12.85
CA GLU A 100 27.72 -28.03 14.03
C GLU A 100 28.42 -28.69 15.23
N ILE A 101 29.63 -29.23 15.06
CA ILE A 101 30.29 -30.07 16.09
C ILE A 101 30.48 -29.31 17.40
N ALA A 102 30.98 -28.07 17.33
CA ALA A 102 31.24 -27.25 18.50
C ALA A 102 29.94 -27.01 19.30
N HIS A 103 28.84 -26.74 18.60
CA HIS A 103 27.54 -26.51 19.22
C HIS A 103 26.98 -27.79 19.87
N VAL A 104 27.13 -28.95 19.20
CA VAL A 104 26.72 -30.24 19.77
C VAL A 104 27.47 -30.55 21.07
N GLU A 105 28.77 -30.26 21.14
CA GLU A 105 29.55 -30.46 22.36
C GLU A 105 29.07 -29.59 23.53
N GLU A 106 28.67 -28.35 23.26
CA GLU A 106 28.06 -27.45 24.25
C GLU A 106 26.72 -28.00 24.77
N LEU A 107 25.85 -28.46 23.86
CA LEU A 107 24.55 -29.03 24.21
C LEU A 107 24.68 -30.32 25.03
N VAL A 108 25.67 -31.16 24.73
CA VAL A 108 25.97 -32.37 25.51
C VAL A 108 26.45 -31.99 26.91
N LYS A 109 27.34 -31.01 27.06
CA LYS A 109 27.80 -30.51 28.36
C LYS A 109 26.67 -29.90 29.18
N ALA A 110 25.72 -29.24 28.54
CA ALA A 110 24.53 -28.68 29.16
C ALA A 110 23.45 -29.73 29.51
N GLY A 111 23.64 -31.00 29.13
CA GLY A 111 22.67 -32.07 29.36
C GLY A 111 21.43 -32.00 28.46
N GLN A 112 21.46 -31.18 27.40
CA GLN A 112 20.32 -30.89 26.53
C GLN A 112 20.29 -31.75 25.25
N ALA A 113 21.32 -32.57 25.01
CA ALA A 113 21.46 -33.42 23.81
C ALA A 113 21.44 -34.93 24.09
N GLU A 114 20.67 -35.41 25.08
CA GLU A 114 20.48 -36.86 25.25
C GLU A 114 19.88 -37.48 23.97
N THR A 115 18.88 -36.79 23.40
CA THR A 115 18.35 -37.06 22.06
C THR A 115 18.73 -35.92 21.11
N TYR A 116 19.32 -36.21 19.96
CA TYR A 116 19.66 -35.18 18.96
C TYR A 116 19.09 -35.56 17.60
N ALA A 117 18.23 -34.72 17.02
CA ALA A 117 17.64 -34.96 15.72
C ALA A 117 18.14 -33.94 14.69
N PHE A 118 18.77 -34.41 13.62
CA PHE A 118 19.18 -33.57 12.49
C PHE A 118 18.18 -33.75 11.34
N MET A 119 17.43 -32.69 11.02
CA MET A 119 16.38 -32.66 9.99
C MET A 119 16.84 -31.85 8.77
N THR A 120 16.61 -32.36 7.56
CA THR A 120 16.97 -31.65 6.33
C THR A 120 16.10 -32.03 5.13
N ASN A 121 15.93 -31.10 4.18
CA ASN A 121 15.29 -31.35 2.89
C ASN A 121 16.24 -31.98 1.85
N MET A 122 17.50 -32.24 2.22
CA MET A 122 18.44 -32.99 1.40
C MET A 122 18.12 -34.49 1.42
N SER A 123 18.48 -35.20 0.35
CA SER A 123 18.50 -36.67 0.37
C SER A 123 19.59 -37.18 1.30
N VAL A 124 19.30 -38.28 2.01
CA VAL A 124 20.23 -38.87 2.96
C VAL A 124 20.49 -40.33 2.61
N ASP A 125 21.74 -40.63 2.25
CA ASP A 125 22.17 -42.00 2.00
C ASP A 125 22.45 -42.75 3.32
N ALA A 126 22.15 -44.05 3.34
CA ALA A 126 22.32 -44.88 4.53
C ALA A 126 23.75 -44.88 5.11
N PRO A 127 24.84 -44.95 4.31
CA PRO A 127 26.20 -44.86 4.82
C PRO A 127 26.50 -43.51 5.49
N VAL A 128 26.01 -42.40 4.91
CA VAL A 128 26.19 -41.05 5.46
C VAL A 128 25.44 -40.91 6.79
N ALA A 129 24.19 -41.35 6.84
CA ALA A 129 23.41 -41.33 8.09
C ALA A 129 24.08 -42.17 9.19
N SER A 130 24.65 -43.32 8.85
CA SER A 130 25.37 -44.17 9.81
C SER A 130 26.62 -43.47 10.35
N ALA A 131 27.41 -42.86 9.48
CA ALA A 131 28.62 -42.13 9.85
C ALA A 131 28.32 -40.89 10.71
N MET A 132 27.27 -40.12 10.38
CA MET A 132 26.83 -38.99 11.20
C MET A 132 26.35 -39.43 12.59
N ARG A 133 25.55 -40.50 12.69
CA ARG A 133 25.13 -41.05 14.00
C ARG A 133 26.33 -41.52 14.82
N ALA A 134 27.30 -42.20 14.20
CA ALA A 134 28.51 -42.63 14.90
C ALA A 134 29.30 -41.43 15.45
N LYS A 135 29.44 -40.37 14.65
CA LYS A 135 30.09 -39.13 15.05
C LYS A 135 29.36 -38.43 16.21
N LEU A 136 28.04 -38.30 16.14
CA LEU A 136 27.22 -37.74 17.22
C LEU A 136 27.31 -38.57 18.52
N ARG A 137 27.34 -39.91 18.44
CA ARG A 137 27.57 -40.76 19.61
C ARG A 137 28.94 -40.56 20.23
N ALA A 138 29.97 -40.36 19.40
CA ALA A 138 31.32 -40.06 19.88
C ALA A 138 31.39 -38.72 20.63
N LEU A 139 30.54 -37.76 20.28
CA LEU A 139 30.40 -36.47 20.97
C LEU A 139 29.57 -36.55 22.27
N GLY A 140 28.98 -37.71 22.58
CA GLY A 140 28.21 -37.93 23.82
C GLY A 140 26.68 -37.93 23.67
N VAL A 141 26.16 -37.83 22.44
CA VAL A 141 24.71 -37.97 22.19
C VAL A 141 24.27 -39.43 22.33
N ARG A 142 23.27 -39.71 23.18
CA ARG A 142 22.78 -41.07 23.41
C ARG A 142 21.90 -41.58 22.27
N LYS A 143 20.98 -40.74 21.76
CA LYS A 143 20.00 -41.07 20.72
C LYS A 143 20.09 -40.10 19.53
N PRO A 144 21.02 -40.33 18.58
CA PRO A 144 21.09 -39.51 17.37
C PRO A 144 20.13 -39.99 16.27
N HIS A 145 19.35 -39.05 15.73
CA HIS A 145 18.44 -39.24 14.60
C HIS A 145 18.89 -38.36 13.43
N ILE A 146 18.93 -38.93 12.22
CA ILE A 146 19.21 -38.19 10.98
C ILE A 146 18.00 -38.40 10.07
N LEU A 147 17.27 -37.32 9.79
CA LEU A 147 15.97 -37.32 9.14
C LEU A 147 16.04 -36.47 7.87
N GLY A 148 16.21 -37.15 6.73
CA GLY A 148 16.29 -36.51 5.41
C GLY A 148 14.94 -36.30 4.74
N ARG A 149 14.99 -35.80 3.51
CA ARG A 149 13.84 -35.56 2.62
C ARG A 149 12.82 -36.69 2.64
N GLN A 150 13.26 -37.93 2.47
CA GLN A 150 12.39 -39.10 2.38
C GLN A 150 11.56 -39.31 3.67
N TYR A 151 12.15 -39.02 4.84
CA TYR A 151 11.44 -39.12 6.10
C TYR A 151 10.36 -38.05 6.20
N ILE A 152 10.72 -36.79 5.92
CA ILE A 152 9.80 -35.65 6.00
C ILE A 152 8.61 -35.84 5.04
N VAL A 153 8.88 -36.19 3.78
CA VAL A 153 7.84 -36.47 2.78
C VAL A 153 6.91 -37.60 3.24
N ARG A 154 7.45 -38.66 3.86
CA ARG A 154 6.64 -39.75 4.40
C ARG A 154 5.72 -39.27 5.52
N VAL A 155 6.23 -38.50 6.48
CA VAL A 155 5.42 -37.98 7.59
C VAL A 155 4.32 -37.05 7.08
N ILE A 156 4.64 -36.16 6.13
CA ILE A 156 3.67 -35.27 5.46
C ILE A 156 2.55 -36.09 4.83
N ARG A 157 2.87 -37.17 4.11
CA ARG A 157 1.87 -38.01 3.44
C ARG A 157 1.06 -38.89 4.41
N SER A 158 1.65 -39.31 5.52
CA SER A 158 0.96 -40.17 6.50
C SER A 158 0.11 -39.43 7.53
N SER A 159 0.28 -38.11 7.68
CA SER A 159 -0.38 -37.33 8.74
C SER A 159 -1.26 -36.22 8.18
N ALA A 160 -2.58 -36.44 8.19
CA ALA A 160 -3.57 -35.41 7.88
C ALA A 160 -3.46 -34.22 8.84
N ARG A 161 -3.19 -34.48 10.13
CA ARG A 161 -2.97 -33.43 11.13
C ARG A 161 -1.78 -32.53 10.77
N LEU A 162 -0.66 -33.10 10.30
CA LEU A 162 0.50 -32.30 9.91
C LEU A 162 0.19 -31.44 8.69
N ARG A 163 -0.51 -31.99 7.68
CA ARG A 163 -0.96 -31.20 6.53
C ARG A 163 -1.94 -30.11 6.93
N ALA A 164 -2.72 -30.35 7.99
CA ALA A 164 -3.56 -29.33 8.60
C ALA A 164 -2.77 -28.17 9.20
N LEU A 165 -1.66 -28.47 9.88
CA LEU A 165 -0.83 -27.48 10.55
C LEU A 165 0.12 -26.77 9.57
N VAL A 166 0.46 -27.40 8.44
CA VAL A 166 1.36 -26.86 7.42
C VAL A 166 0.76 -27.05 6.01
N PRO A 167 -0.32 -26.32 5.68
CA PRO A 167 -1.03 -26.48 4.40
C PRO A 167 -0.21 -26.11 3.16
N GLN A 168 0.90 -25.39 3.30
CA GLN A 168 1.80 -25.09 2.18
C GLN A 168 2.26 -26.35 1.43
N VAL A 169 2.30 -27.51 2.10
CA VAL A 169 2.71 -28.79 1.49
C VAL A 169 1.86 -29.20 0.28
N TYR A 170 0.61 -28.76 0.19
CA TYR A 170 -0.25 -28.97 -0.99
C TYR A 170 0.24 -28.21 -2.23
N GLY A 171 0.96 -27.09 -2.03
CA GLY A 171 1.58 -26.33 -3.12
C GLY A 171 2.94 -26.88 -3.57
N LEU A 172 3.49 -27.90 -2.89
CA LEU A 172 4.85 -28.43 -3.16
C LEU A 172 4.87 -29.60 -4.12
N GLY A 173 3.71 -30.08 -4.56
CA GLY A 173 3.62 -31.17 -5.52
C GLY A 173 2.25 -31.81 -5.53
N ASP A 174 2.10 -32.85 -6.35
CA ASP A 174 0.85 -33.59 -6.53
C ASP A 174 0.54 -34.45 -5.27
N LEU A 175 -0.05 -33.81 -4.26
CA LEU A 175 -0.75 -34.47 -3.15
C LEU A 175 -2.21 -34.76 -3.48
N THR A 176 -2.68 -34.35 -4.67
CA THR A 176 -4.03 -34.60 -5.20
C THR A 176 -4.36 -36.09 -5.29
N SER A 177 -3.36 -36.97 -5.36
CA SER A 177 -3.55 -38.43 -5.23
C SER A 177 -4.05 -38.91 -3.85
N ILE A 178 -3.97 -38.08 -2.80
CA ILE A 178 -4.52 -38.36 -1.45
C ILE A 178 -5.95 -37.82 -1.31
N VAL A 179 -6.31 -36.83 -2.15
CA VAL A 179 -7.59 -36.13 -2.14
C VAL A 179 -8.54 -36.86 -3.11
N ASP A 180 -9.16 -37.92 -2.60
CA ASP A 180 -9.89 -38.95 -3.34
C ASP A 180 -11.12 -38.45 -4.16
N GLU A 181 -11.62 -39.30 -5.06
CA GLU A 181 -12.69 -39.13 -6.07
C GLU A 181 -14.09 -38.72 -5.56
N ARG A 182 -14.25 -38.35 -4.28
CA ARG A 182 -15.55 -38.10 -3.63
C ARG A 182 -15.83 -36.65 -3.21
N LEU A 183 -14.89 -35.72 -3.40
CA LEU A 183 -15.23 -34.30 -3.31
C LEU A 183 -16.36 -33.98 -4.26
N SER A 184 -17.44 -33.33 -3.78
CA SER A 184 -18.48 -32.84 -4.68
C SER A 184 -17.81 -31.96 -5.74
N GLU A 185 -18.26 -32.05 -7.00
CA GLU A 185 -17.68 -31.27 -8.10
C GLU A 185 -17.62 -29.76 -7.76
N GLN A 186 -18.60 -29.26 -6.98
CA GLN A 186 -18.61 -27.90 -6.45
C GLN A 186 -17.48 -27.61 -5.45
N SER A 187 -17.26 -28.50 -4.48
CA SER A 187 -16.19 -28.32 -3.50
C SER A 187 -14.84 -28.37 -4.17
N ARG A 188 -14.64 -29.30 -5.11
CA ARG A 188 -13.41 -29.39 -5.90
C ARG A 188 -13.17 -28.14 -6.75
N ALA A 189 -14.19 -27.60 -7.42
CA ALA A 189 -14.05 -26.37 -8.20
C ALA A 189 -13.67 -25.16 -7.34
N LEU A 190 -14.22 -25.04 -6.13
CA LEU A 190 -13.80 -24.00 -5.18
C LEU A 190 -12.35 -24.22 -4.75
N LEU A 191 -11.97 -25.45 -4.38
CA LEU A 191 -10.62 -25.79 -3.92
C LEU A 191 -9.56 -25.63 -5.02
N ASP A 192 -9.86 -25.97 -6.27
CA ASP A 192 -8.97 -25.82 -7.42
C ASP A 192 -8.56 -24.35 -7.63
N SER A 193 -9.43 -23.39 -7.28
CA SER A 193 -9.10 -21.96 -7.30
C SER A 193 -8.17 -21.52 -6.16
N TRP A 194 -8.12 -22.27 -5.05
CA TRP A 194 -7.30 -21.97 -3.87
C TRP A 194 -5.94 -22.68 -3.88
N ILE A 195 -5.80 -23.82 -4.56
CA ILE A 195 -4.53 -24.56 -4.65
C ILE A 195 -3.36 -23.67 -5.12
N PRO A 196 -3.51 -22.83 -6.17
CA PRO A 196 -2.44 -21.91 -6.59
C PRO A 196 -2.04 -20.91 -5.49
N LYS A 197 -3.00 -20.48 -4.65
CA LYS A 197 -2.80 -19.54 -3.54
C LYS A 197 -2.12 -20.17 -2.32
N LEU A 198 -2.03 -21.50 -2.24
CA LEU A 198 -1.37 -22.20 -1.11
C LEU A 198 0.14 -21.94 -1.06
N ARG A 199 0.75 -21.61 -2.20
CA ARG A 199 2.19 -21.32 -2.26
C ARG A 199 2.56 -20.01 -1.56
N THR A 200 1.65 -19.03 -1.54
CA THR A 200 1.83 -17.76 -0.84
C THR A 200 1.28 -17.79 0.59
N TYR A 201 0.43 -18.77 0.91
CA TYR A 201 -0.22 -18.87 2.20
C TYR A 201 0.77 -19.05 3.36
N VAL A 202 0.54 -18.35 4.46
CA VAL A 202 1.32 -18.48 5.70
C VAL A 202 0.40 -19.05 6.80
N PRO A 203 0.74 -20.20 7.42
CA PRO A 203 0.00 -20.74 8.55
C PRO A 203 0.21 -19.84 9.78
N THR A 204 -0.69 -18.90 9.99
CA THR A 204 -0.65 -17.98 11.14
C THR A 204 -1.05 -18.68 12.44
N GLN A 205 -0.84 -18.01 13.57
CA GLN A 205 -1.30 -18.48 14.87
C GLN A 205 -2.81 -18.69 14.86
N ALA A 206 -3.56 -17.76 14.28
CA ALA A 206 -5.01 -17.90 14.10
C ALA A 206 -5.41 -19.14 13.28
N HIS A 207 -4.61 -19.52 12.27
CA HIS A 207 -4.85 -20.78 11.55
C HIS A 207 -4.69 -21.99 12.47
N ARG A 208 -3.59 -22.06 13.21
CA ARG A 208 -3.29 -23.19 14.12
C ARG A 208 -4.31 -23.29 15.24
N ASP A 209 -4.68 -22.16 15.84
CA ASP A 209 -5.71 -22.08 16.86
C ASP A 209 -7.07 -22.56 16.32
N ALA A 210 -7.38 -22.24 15.06
CA ALA A 210 -8.60 -22.73 14.42
C ALA A 210 -8.63 -24.25 14.25
N VAL A 211 -7.52 -24.83 13.79
CA VAL A 211 -7.38 -26.29 13.65
C VAL A 211 -7.51 -26.98 15.01
N ASN A 212 -6.88 -26.43 16.05
CA ASN A 212 -6.96 -26.96 17.41
C ASN A 212 -8.38 -26.84 17.99
N ALA A 213 -9.04 -25.69 17.84
CA ALA A 213 -10.42 -25.48 18.29
C ALA A 213 -11.41 -26.45 17.62
N ILE A 214 -11.25 -26.72 16.32
CA ILE A 214 -12.06 -27.73 15.62
C ILE A 214 -11.80 -29.13 16.16
N ALA A 215 -10.55 -29.47 16.46
CA ALA A 215 -10.18 -30.77 17.01
C ALA A 215 -10.75 -30.98 18.43
N GLU A 216 -10.67 -29.97 19.29
CA GLU A 216 -11.05 -30.03 20.70
C GLU A 216 -12.56 -29.83 20.93
N HIS A 217 -13.16 -28.88 20.22
CA HIS A 217 -14.54 -28.44 20.46
C HIS A 217 -15.52 -28.85 19.35
N GLY A 218 -14.99 -29.30 18.20
CA GLY A 218 -15.79 -29.65 17.03
C GLY A 218 -16.28 -28.44 16.23
N VAL A 219 -15.90 -27.23 16.63
CA VAL A 219 -16.36 -25.97 16.04
C VAL A 219 -15.35 -24.86 16.28
N VAL A 220 -15.25 -23.93 15.33
CA VAL A 220 -14.54 -22.66 15.50
C VAL A 220 -15.31 -21.51 14.87
N LEU A 221 -15.21 -20.33 15.48
CA LEU A 221 -15.63 -19.07 14.92
C LEU A 221 -14.41 -18.16 14.67
N LEU A 222 -14.14 -17.86 13.40
CA LEU A 222 -13.09 -16.94 12.97
C LEU A 222 -13.63 -15.51 12.92
N LEU A 223 -13.03 -14.61 13.70
CA LEU A 223 -13.34 -13.19 13.73
C LEU A 223 -12.23 -12.37 13.10
N GLY A 224 -12.56 -11.27 12.43
CA GLY A 224 -11.54 -10.39 11.85
C GLY A 224 -12.10 -9.39 10.84
N ASN A 225 -11.31 -8.39 10.50
CA ASN A 225 -11.68 -7.35 9.53
C ASN A 225 -11.80 -7.90 8.09
N PRO A 226 -12.46 -7.17 7.16
CA PRO A 226 -12.38 -7.50 5.74
C PRO A 226 -10.92 -7.68 5.30
N SER A 227 -10.67 -8.64 4.41
CA SER A 227 -9.32 -8.94 3.89
C SER A 227 -8.29 -9.41 4.93
N SER A 228 -8.72 -9.79 6.14
CA SER A 228 -7.83 -10.36 7.16
C SER A 228 -7.41 -11.82 6.90
N GLY A 229 -8.01 -12.51 5.93
CA GLY A 229 -7.67 -13.90 5.60
C GLY A 229 -8.59 -14.99 6.18
N LYS A 230 -9.76 -14.64 6.76
CA LYS A 230 -10.74 -15.62 7.30
C LYS A 230 -11.19 -16.65 6.27
N SER A 231 -11.65 -16.21 5.09
CA SER A 231 -12.12 -17.13 4.04
C SER A 231 -10.97 -17.97 3.48
N ALA A 232 -9.73 -17.47 3.49
CA ALA A 232 -8.55 -18.26 3.14
C ALA A 232 -8.31 -19.39 4.15
N ILE A 233 -8.38 -19.11 5.46
CA ILE A 233 -8.32 -20.16 6.50
C ILE A 233 -9.48 -21.15 6.30
N GLY A 234 -10.70 -20.66 6.08
CA GLY A 234 -11.89 -21.47 5.87
C GLY A 234 -11.76 -22.45 4.70
N ALA A 235 -11.32 -21.95 3.54
CA ALA A 235 -11.08 -22.75 2.35
C ALA A 235 -10.02 -23.83 2.61
N ILE A 236 -8.89 -23.47 3.22
CA ILE A 236 -7.77 -24.38 3.46
C ILE A 236 -8.15 -25.48 4.45
N VAL A 237 -8.74 -25.12 5.59
CA VAL A 237 -9.20 -26.09 6.58
C VAL A 237 -10.26 -27.02 5.98
N SER A 238 -11.11 -26.50 5.09
CA SER A 238 -12.06 -27.32 4.34
C SER A 238 -11.37 -28.31 3.39
N THR A 239 -10.30 -27.90 2.69
CA THR A 239 -9.45 -28.81 1.89
C THR A 239 -8.87 -29.93 2.73
N ILE A 240 -8.40 -29.61 3.93
CA ILE A 240 -7.82 -30.64 4.81
C ILE A 240 -8.91 -31.57 5.32
N ALA A 241 -10.08 -31.04 5.65
CA ALA A 241 -11.20 -31.82 6.14
C ALA A 241 -11.73 -32.82 5.10
N SER A 242 -11.62 -32.53 3.79
CA SER A 242 -12.03 -33.45 2.71
C SER A 242 -11.07 -34.62 2.48
N GLU A 243 -9.88 -34.62 3.10
CA GLU A 243 -8.95 -35.75 2.99
C GLU A 243 -9.43 -37.00 3.72
N ASN A 244 -10.31 -36.85 4.72
CA ASN A 244 -10.89 -38.00 5.39
C ASN A 244 -12.01 -38.57 4.51
N PRO A 245 -11.92 -39.82 4.03
CA PRO A 245 -12.92 -40.40 3.12
C PRO A 245 -14.34 -40.46 3.70
N ASP A 246 -14.45 -40.39 5.03
CA ASP A 246 -15.71 -40.37 5.77
C ASP A 246 -16.29 -38.94 5.92
N ASN A 247 -15.57 -37.91 5.48
CA ASN A 247 -15.99 -36.52 5.61
C ASN A 247 -16.56 -35.97 4.29
N THR A 248 -17.72 -35.34 4.38
CA THR A 248 -18.28 -34.50 3.29
C THR A 248 -18.17 -33.03 3.68
N VAL A 249 -17.51 -32.22 2.85
CA VAL A 249 -17.42 -30.77 3.02
C VAL A 249 -18.64 -30.09 2.40
N LEU A 250 -19.28 -29.20 3.15
CA LEU A 250 -20.42 -28.40 2.72
C LEU A 250 -20.14 -26.93 2.99
N ALA A 251 -19.98 -26.14 1.92
CA ALA A 251 -19.94 -24.69 2.00
C ALA A 251 -21.38 -24.16 1.97
N LEU A 252 -21.79 -23.48 3.04
CA LEU A 252 -23.13 -22.94 3.22
C LEU A 252 -23.06 -21.42 3.29
N THR A 253 -24.12 -20.76 2.82
CA THR A 253 -24.21 -19.28 2.82
C THR A 253 -25.10 -18.77 3.95
N SER A 254 -25.86 -19.64 4.61
CA SER A 254 -26.74 -19.25 5.71
C SER A 254 -26.97 -20.35 6.75
N PRO A 255 -27.45 -19.99 7.96
CA PRO A 255 -27.85 -20.95 8.99
C PRO A 255 -29.04 -21.82 8.56
N ARG A 256 -29.90 -21.31 7.67
CA ARG A 256 -31.06 -22.06 7.14
C ARG A 256 -30.62 -23.22 6.26
N ASP A 257 -29.56 -23.04 5.49
CA ASP A 257 -29.02 -24.10 4.64
C ASP A 257 -28.50 -25.27 5.49
N PHE A 258 -27.95 -24.97 6.67
CA PHE A 258 -27.60 -25.99 7.65
C PHE A 258 -28.86 -26.70 8.18
N GLU A 259 -29.88 -25.95 8.61
CA GLU A 259 -31.10 -26.55 9.14
C GLU A 259 -31.84 -27.42 8.12
N ALA A 260 -31.84 -27.02 6.85
CA ALA A 260 -32.46 -27.76 5.75
C ALA A 260 -31.63 -28.97 5.31
N GLY A 261 -30.30 -28.87 5.37
CA GLY A 261 -29.36 -29.89 4.87
C GLY A 261 -28.86 -30.88 5.93
N TRP A 262 -29.12 -30.65 7.21
CA TRP A 262 -28.64 -31.51 8.30
C TRP A 262 -29.38 -32.85 8.37
N ASN A 263 -28.62 -33.95 8.32
CA ASN A 263 -29.12 -35.30 8.52
C ASN A 263 -28.39 -35.97 9.72
N PRO A 264 -29.09 -36.33 10.81
CA PRO A 264 -28.48 -36.99 11.97
C PRO A 264 -27.84 -38.35 11.67
N ASN A 265 -28.25 -39.01 10.59
CA ASN A 265 -27.74 -40.32 10.18
C ASN A 265 -26.50 -40.25 9.27
N ASP A 266 -26.00 -39.04 9.00
CA ASP A 266 -24.80 -38.82 8.18
C ASP A 266 -23.68 -38.20 9.04
N PRO A 267 -22.96 -39.02 9.83
CA PRO A 267 -21.86 -38.55 10.67
C PRO A 267 -20.65 -38.15 9.82
N GLY A 268 -19.85 -37.19 10.29
CA GLY A 268 -18.56 -36.84 9.68
C GLY A 268 -18.57 -35.65 8.72
N ARG A 269 -19.67 -34.90 8.58
CA ARG A 269 -19.65 -33.72 7.69
C ARG A 269 -18.86 -32.55 8.28
N PHE A 270 -18.22 -31.79 7.39
CA PHE A 270 -17.56 -30.53 7.70
C PHE A 270 -18.33 -29.37 7.08
N PHE A 271 -18.87 -28.49 7.92
CA PHE A 271 -19.66 -27.34 7.49
C PHE A 271 -18.82 -26.07 7.55
N TRP A 272 -18.59 -25.42 6.41
CA TRP A 272 -18.03 -24.07 6.34
C TRP A 272 -19.17 -23.08 6.08
N ILE A 273 -19.38 -22.15 7.01
CA ILE A 273 -20.37 -21.08 6.90
C ILE A 273 -19.62 -19.75 6.88
N ASP A 274 -19.41 -19.20 5.68
CA ASP A 274 -18.77 -17.90 5.54
C ASP A 274 -19.75 -16.78 5.91
N ASP A 275 -19.28 -15.79 6.66
CA ASP A 275 -20.07 -14.68 7.18
C ASP A 275 -21.37 -15.15 7.86
N ALA A 276 -21.23 -16.08 8.82
CA ALA A 276 -22.32 -16.80 9.47
C ALA A 276 -23.40 -15.91 10.14
N PHE A 277 -23.10 -14.64 10.38
CA PHE A 277 -24.02 -13.66 10.99
C PHE A 277 -24.39 -12.51 10.04
N GLY A 278 -23.96 -12.58 8.77
CA GLY A 278 -24.15 -11.59 7.72
C GLY A 278 -22.82 -11.06 7.17
N SER A 279 -22.78 -10.80 5.85
CA SER A 279 -21.56 -10.44 5.11
C SER A 279 -21.03 -9.04 5.39
N ASN A 280 -21.93 -8.07 5.43
CA ASN A 280 -21.59 -6.66 5.67
C ASN A 280 -22.25 -6.09 6.94
N VAL A 281 -23.41 -6.62 7.32
CA VAL A 281 -24.21 -6.17 8.48
C VAL A 281 -24.77 -7.39 9.20
N LEU A 282 -25.00 -7.27 10.52
CA LEU A 282 -25.71 -8.28 11.29
C LEU A 282 -27.12 -8.49 10.74
N ARG A 283 -27.42 -9.74 10.37
CA ARG A 283 -28.74 -10.16 9.92
C ARG A 283 -29.59 -10.64 11.09
N ASP A 284 -30.68 -9.92 11.36
CA ASP A 284 -31.59 -10.24 12.46
C ASP A 284 -32.28 -11.59 12.27
N ASP A 285 -32.60 -11.93 11.02
CA ASP A 285 -33.11 -13.24 10.65
C ASP A 285 -32.08 -14.34 10.93
N TYR A 286 -30.79 -14.12 10.66
CA TYR A 286 -29.74 -15.08 11.00
C TYR A 286 -29.58 -15.28 12.51
N VAL A 287 -29.71 -14.23 13.32
CA VAL A 287 -29.66 -14.37 14.79
C VAL A 287 -30.83 -15.21 15.31
N GLN A 288 -32.03 -15.03 14.73
CA GLN A 288 -33.20 -15.84 15.05
C GLN A 288 -32.99 -17.29 14.61
N ASP A 289 -32.53 -17.51 13.39
CA ASP A 289 -32.26 -18.85 12.84
C ASP A 289 -31.17 -19.56 13.66
N TRP A 290 -30.12 -18.85 14.08
CA TRP A 290 -29.06 -19.38 14.94
C TRP A 290 -29.58 -19.83 16.30
N THR A 291 -30.59 -19.16 16.83
CA THR A 291 -31.19 -19.53 18.12
C THR A 291 -31.72 -20.97 18.10
N SER A 292 -32.34 -21.41 16.99
CA SER A 292 -32.74 -22.81 16.82
C SER A 292 -31.58 -23.68 16.32
N ALA A 293 -30.78 -23.18 15.38
CA ALA A 293 -29.71 -23.95 14.76
C ALA A 293 -28.60 -24.37 15.73
N PHE A 294 -28.26 -23.55 16.74
CA PHE A 294 -27.23 -23.93 17.74
C PHE A 294 -27.59 -25.17 18.55
N SER A 295 -28.88 -25.41 18.79
CA SER A 295 -29.32 -26.63 19.46
C SER A 295 -29.03 -27.88 18.60
N LYS A 296 -29.28 -27.78 17.29
CA LYS A 296 -29.02 -28.83 16.29
C LYS A 296 -27.52 -29.01 16.06
N LEU A 297 -26.77 -27.91 15.97
CA LEU A 297 -25.32 -27.89 15.83
C LEU A 297 -24.64 -28.64 16.98
N ARG A 298 -25.07 -28.44 18.23
CA ARG A 298 -24.57 -29.22 19.39
C ARG A 298 -24.78 -30.72 19.24
N ALA A 299 -25.94 -31.14 18.74
CA ALA A 299 -26.21 -32.54 18.46
C ALA A 299 -25.32 -33.06 17.32
N ALA A 300 -25.20 -32.30 16.23
CA ALA A 300 -24.37 -32.64 15.08
C ALA A 300 -22.89 -32.84 15.48
N ILE A 301 -22.32 -31.97 16.33
CA ILE A 301 -20.95 -32.11 16.84
C ILE A 301 -20.77 -33.42 17.61
N LYS A 302 -21.72 -33.78 18.48
CA LYS A 302 -21.68 -35.07 19.23
C LYS A 302 -21.71 -36.28 18.30
N HIS A 303 -22.35 -36.16 17.15
CA HIS A 303 -22.38 -37.18 16.10
C HIS A 303 -21.20 -37.08 15.11
N GLY A 304 -20.13 -36.35 15.46
CA GLY A 304 -18.89 -36.33 14.69
C GLY A 304 -18.79 -35.24 13.62
N ASN A 305 -19.81 -34.38 13.46
CA ASN A 305 -19.72 -33.26 12.53
C ASN A 305 -18.77 -32.17 13.04
N ARG A 306 -18.25 -31.37 12.12
CA ARG A 306 -17.32 -30.26 12.39
C ARG A 306 -17.81 -28.98 11.72
N PHE A 307 -17.53 -27.84 12.35
CA PHE A 307 -18.05 -26.54 11.91
C PHE A 307 -16.95 -25.47 11.90
N LEU A 308 -16.86 -24.72 10.81
CA LEU A 308 -16.06 -23.50 10.71
C LEU A 308 -16.99 -22.37 10.33
N LEU A 309 -17.13 -21.40 11.21
CA LEU A 309 -17.90 -20.19 10.97
C LEU A 309 -16.93 -19.03 10.82
N THR A 310 -17.21 -18.10 9.93
CA THR A 310 -16.49 -16.83 9.87
C THR A 310 -17.45 -15.68 10.15
N SER A 311 -16.93 -14.59 10.71
CA SER A 311 -17.69 -13.35 10.86
C SER A 311 -16.77 -12.16 11.04
N ARG A 312 -17.31 -10.95 10.83
CA ARG A 312 -16.62 -9.72 11.24
C ARG A 312 -16.77 -9.55 12.76
N LYS A 313 -15.72 -9.05 13.41
CA LYS A 313 -15.67 -8.89 14.88
C LYS A 313 -16.87 -8.10 15.43
N HIS A 314 -17.20 -6.97 14.79
CA HIS A 314 -18.33 -6.14 15.20
C HIS A 314 -19.70 -6.78 14.94
N ILE A 315 -19.85 -7.56 13.86
CA ILE A 315 -21.09 -8.30 13.53
C ILE A 315 -21.34 -9.36 14.59
N TYR A 316 -20.31 -10.15 14.91
CA TYR A 316 -20.44 -11.18 15.92
C TYR A 316 -20.66 -10.63 17.33
N GLU A 317 -19.97 -9.57 17.73
CA GLU A 317 -20.20 -8.93 19.04
C GLU A 317 -21.64 -8.44 19.18
N ALA A 318 -22.23 -7.90 18.11
CA ALA A 318 -23.64 -7.53 18.09
C ALA A 318 -24.57 -8.77 18.16
N ALA A 319 -24.24 -9.85 17.44
CA ALA A 319 -24.97 -11.11 17.51
C ALA A 319 -24.92 -11.73 18.91
N ARG A 320 -23.73 -11.78 19.53
CA ARG A 320 -23.45 -12.38 20.84
C ARG A 320 -24.34 -11.78 21.94
N ARG A 321 -24.50 -10.45 21.95
CA ARG A 321 -25.39 -9.75 22.90
C ARG A 321 -26.86 -10.16 22.73
N ARG A 322 -27.31 -10.35 21.50
CA ARG A 322 -28.70 -10.72 21.18
C ARG A 322 -28.98 -12.21 21.42
N LEU A 323 -28.00 -13.07 21.14
CA LEU A 323 -28.07 -14.50 21.40
C LEU A 323 -28.10 -14.79 22.91
N GLY A 324 -27.36 -14.01 23.71
CA GLY A 324 -27.32 -14.16 25.17
C GLY A 324 -27.01 -15.60 25.59
N GLN A 325 -27.82 -16.17 26.48
CA GLN A 325 -27.66 -17.56 26.96
C GLN A 325 -27.93 -18.62 25.88
N ARG A 326 -28.55 -18.26 24.76
CA ARG A 326 -28.84 -19.18 23.65
C ARG A 326 -27.64 -19.36 22.71
N ASN A 327 -26.59 -18.54 22.89
CA ASN A 327 -25.34 -18.69 22.17
C ASN A 327 -24.71 -20.07 22.46
N LEU A 328 -23.80 -20.49 21.59
CA LEU A 328 -23.00 -21.67 21.83
C LEU A 328 -22.05 -21.42 23.01
N ALA A 329 -21.94 -22.36 23.95
CA ALA A 329 -21.15 -22.19 25.17
C ALA A 329 -19.69 -21.83 24.85
N GLN A 330 -19.11 -22.56 23.89
CA GLN A 330 -17.74 -22.39 23.43
C GLN A 330 -17.49 -21.04 22.73
N PHE A 331 -18.54 -20.40 22.21
CA PHE A 331 -18.43 -19.05 21.69
C PHE A 331 -18.66 -17.98 22.77
N ALA A 332 -19.46 -18.29 23.78
CA ALA A 332 -19.75 -17.38 24.88
C ALA A 332 -18.55 -17.23 25.83
N ASP A 333 -17.83 -18.32 26.12
CA ASP A 333 -16.61 -18.33 26.93
C ASP A 333 -15.33 -18.01 26.14
N GLY A 334 -15.39 -18.03 24.81
CA GLY A 334 -14.30 -17.70 23.91
C GLY A 334 -13.37 -18.87 23.56
N SER A 335 -13.60 -20.07 24.10
CA SER A 335 -12.74 -21.25 23.87
C SER A 335 -12.66 -21.68 22.40
N ALA A 336 -13.72 -21.42 21.61
CA ALA A 336 -13.77 -21.72 20.17
C ALA A 336 -13.84 -20.45 19.30
N VAL A 337 -13.36 -19.30 19.79
CA VAL A 337 -13.34 -18.03 19.06
C VAL A 337 -11.90 -17.62 18.79
N VAL A 338 -11.55 -17.43 17.51
CA VAL A 338 -10.19 -17.08 17.08
C VAL A 338 -10.22 -15.73 16.36
N ASP A 339 -9.39 -14.79 16.80
CA ASP A 339 -9.20 -13.51 16.12
C ASP A 339 -8.09 -13.62 15.07
N VAL A 340 -8.44 -13.35 13.81
CA VAL A 340 -7.56 -13.48 12.64
C VAL A 340 -6.78 -12.20 12.36
N GLY A 341 -7.14 -11.07 13.01
CA GLY A 341 -6.51 -9.77 12.75
C GLY A 341 -5.16 -9.53 13.43
N GLU A 342 -4.85 -10.26 14.51
CA GLU A 342 -3.66 -10.05 15.34
C GLU A 342 -2.46 -10.83 14.79
N LEU A 343 -1.88 -10.33 13.68
CA LEU A 343 -0.69 -10.93 13.08
C LEU A 343 0.59 -10.49 13.80
N THR A 344 1.48 -11.44 14.10
CA THR A 344 2.81 -11.10 14.62
C THR A 344 3.67 -10.43 13.55
N PHE A 345 4.73 -9.73 13.96
CA PHE A 345 5.65 -9.10 13.01
C PHE A 345 6.30 -10.14 12.07
N GLU A 346 6.63 -11.32 12.60
CA GLU A 346 7.15 -12.42 11.80
C GLU A 346 6.14 -12.91 10.75
N GLU A 347 4.86 -13.03 11.13
CA GLU A 347 3.79 -13.43 10.21
C GLU A 347 3.59 -12.39 9.11
N LYS A 348 3.51 -11.10 9.46
CA LYS A 348 3.40 -10.00 8.50
C LYS A 348 4.57 -10.02 7.50
N THR A 349 5.78 -10.20 8.01
CA THR A 349 7.01 -10.30 7.23
C THR A 349 6.95 -11.46 6.24
N GLN A 350 6.56 -12.65 6.70
CA GLN A 350 6.49 -13.83 5.85
C GLN A 350 5.37 -13.73 4.81
N ILE A 351 4.20 -13.16 5.16
CA ILE A 351 3.08 -12.92 4.24
C ILE A 351 3.53 -11.97 3.14
N LEU A 352 4.14 -10.84 3.52
CA LEU A 352 4.64 -9.86 2.56
C LEU A 352 5.70 -10.46 1.64
N TYR A 353 6.67 -11.19 2.20
CA TYR A 353 7.71 -11.86 1.44
C TYR A 353 7.10 -12.82 0.41
N ASN A 354 6.17 -13.67 0.83
CA ASN A 354 5.56 -14.66 -0.05
C ASN A 354 4.82 -14.01 -1.22
N HIS A 355 4.01 -12.98 -0.96
CA HIS A 355 3.25 -12.30 -2.02
C HIS A 355 4.16 -11.52 -2.98
N VAL A 356 5.23 -10.89 -2.50
CA VAL A 356 6.19 -10.20 -3.38
C VAL A 356 7.04 -11.19 -4.17
N ASN A 357 7.53 -12.26 -3.54
CA ASN A 357 8.45 -13.21 -4.16
C ASN A 357 7.75 -14.16 -5.15
N PHE A 358 6.56 -14.65 -4.82
CA PHE A 358 5.80 -15.54 -5.68
C PHE A 358 4.73 -14.82 -6.52
N GLY A 359 4.65 -13.49 -6.43
CA GLY A 359 3.81 -12.64 -7.27
C GLY A 359 4.39 -12.42 -8.67
N GLU A 360 3.73 -11.54 -9.43
CA GLU A 360 4.03 -11.26 -10.83
C GLU A 360 4.99 -10.06 -11.02
N GLN A 361 5.46 -9.46 -9.93
CA GLN A 361 6.40 -8.33 -9.98
C GLN A 361 7.73 -8.69 -10.64
N SER A 362 8.31 -7.73 -11.37
CA SER A 362 9.62 -7.90 -12.01
C SER A 362 10.76 -7.92 -10.98
N GLN A 363 11.88 -8.56 -11.33
CA GLN A 363 13.06 -8.62 -10.47
C GLN A 363 13.63 -7.23 -10.14
N SER A 364 13.61 -6.31 -11.12
CA SER A 364 14.06 -4.93 -10.93
C SER A 364 13.20 -4.18 -9.91
N TRP A 365 11.89 -4.41 -9.93
CA TRP A 365 10.95 -3.82 -8.96
C TRP A 365 11.13 -4.40 -7.56
N ARG A 366 11.30 -5.72 -7.44
CA ARG A 366 11.58 -6.35 -6.12
C ARG A 366 12.87 -5.83 -5.51
N SER A 367 13.90 -5.66 -6.32
CA SER A 367 15.19 -5.09 -5.90
C SER A 367 15.05 -3.66 -5.39
N SER A 368 14.20 -2.83 -6.02
CA SER A 368 14.02 -1.43 -5.63
C SER A 368 13.23 -1.25 -4.35
N ILE A 369 12.27 -2.12 -4.05
CA ILE A 369 11.46 -2.03 -2.84
C ILE A 369 12.03 -2.79 -1.64
N LYS A 370 12.97 -3.72 -1.88
CA LYS A 370 13.61 -4.57 -0.85
C LYS A 370 14.07 -3.81 0.41
N PRO A 371 14.73 -2.63 0.30
CA PRO A 371 15.15 -1.87 1.49
C PRO A 371 13.98 -1.42 2.39
N HIS A 372 12.78 -1.29 1.82
CA HIS A 372 11.60 -0.72 2.47
C HIS A 372 10.63 -1.78 3.01
N LEU A 373 10.78 -3.06 2.63
CA LEU A 373 9.86 -4.13 2.99
C LEU A 373 9.71 -4.33 4.51
N THR A 374 10.77 -4.08 5.28
CA THR A 374 10.72 -4.14 6.75
C THR A 374 9.77 -3.08 7.33
N ALA A 375 9.83 -1.85 6.81
CA ALA A 375 8.93 -0.77 7.22
C ALA A 375 7.48 -1.07 6.81
N VAL A 376 7.29 -1.63 5.61
CA VAL A 376 5.98 -2.07 5.11
C VAL A 376 5.37 -3.18 6.00
N ALA A 377 6.15 -4.16 6.42
CA ALA A 377 5.70 -5.22 7.33
C ALA A 377 5.37 -4.69 8.74
N ALA A 378 5.96 -3.56 9.14
CA ALA A 378 5.74 -2.93 10.44
C ALA A 378 4.42 -2.15 10.52
N VAL A 379 3.70 -1.97 9.41
CA VAL A 379 2.37 -1.31 9.39
C VAL A 379 1.43 -1.97 10.41
N ARG A 380 0.80 -1.13 11.24
CA ARG A 380 -0.04 -1.59 12.35
C ARG A 380 -1.22 -2.41 11.84
N ASP A 381 -1.99 -1.84 10.92
CA ASP A 381 -3.21 -2.43 10.34
C ASP A 381 -2.90 -3.23 9.06
N PHE A 382 -1.88 -4.09 9.13
CA PHE A 382 -1.45 -4.92 8.00
C PHE A 382 -2.56 -5.89 7.57
N LEU A 383 -2.98 -5.81 6.31
CA LEU A 383 -3.96 -6.70 5.71
C LEU A 383 -3.30 -7.58 4.64
N PRO A 384 -3.32 -8.93 4.79
CA PRO A 384 -2.74 -9.85 3.80
C PRO A 384 -3.23 -9.62 2.36
N GLY A 385 -4.51 -9.26 2.19
CA GLY A 385 -5.06 -8.98 0.86
C GLY A 385 -4.47 -7.73 0.18
N ILE A 386 -3.87 -6.80 0.93
CA ILE A 386 -3.15 -5.65 0.36
C ILE A 386 -1.72 -6.03 0.00
N ALA A 387 -1.08 -6.89 0.81
CA ALA A 387 0.21 -7.49 0.48
C ALA A 387 0.15 -8.33 -0.81
N GLU A 388 -0.97 -9.06 -1.05
CA GLU A 388 -1.22 -9.77 -2.32
C GLU A 388 -1.15 -8.81 -3.53
N ARG A 389 -1.77 -7.63 -3.42
CA ARG A 389 -1.76 -6.62 -4.50
C ARG A 389 -0.42 -5.97 -4.71
N LEU A 390 0.35 -5.78 -3.65
CA LEU A 390 1.72 -5.29 -3.77
C LEU A 390 2.57 -6.25 -4.64
N GLY A 391 2.24 -7.54 -4.62
CA GLY A 391 2.84 -8.57 -5.49
C GLY A 391 2.33 -8.63 -6.93
N ASP A 392 1.38 -7.79 -7.33
CA ASP A 392 0.78 -7.79 -8.67
C ASP A 392 1.03 -6.44 -9.39
N PRO A 393 1.72 -6.44 -10.56
CA PRO A 393 2.02 -5.24 -11.33
C PRO A 393 0.80 -4.40 -11.71
N ASN A 394 -0.41 -4.98 -11.76
CA ASN A 394 -1.62 -4.26 -12.11
C ASN A 394 -1.98 -3.18 -11.09
N PHE A 395 -1.65 -3.39 -9.82
CA PHE A 395 -1.97 -2.48 -8.71
C PHE A 395 -0.81 -1.54 -8.34
N THR A 396 0.34 -1.65 -9.02
CA THR A 396 1.56 -0.89 -8.69
C THR A 396 2.07 0.01 -9.83
N LYS A 397 1.27 0.23 -10.88
CA LYS A 397 1.68 0.97 -12.10
C LYS A 397 2.11 2.43 -11.83
N GLY A 398 1.55 3.07 -10.80
CA GLY A 398 1.89 4.43 -10.37
C GLY A 398 2.61 4.51 -9.03
N LEU A 399 3.00 3.36 -8.45
CA LEU A 399 3.57 3.30 -7.11
C LEU A 399 5.07 3.58 -7.15
N ALA A 400 5.48 4.72 -6.61
CA ALA A 400 6.91 5.04 -6.49
C ALA A 400 7.58 4.07 -5.49
N PRO A 401 8.77 3.52 -5.80
CA PRO A 401 9.51 2.61 -4.92
C PRO A 401 10.23 3.42 -3.82
N ARG A 402 9.45 4.10 -2.99
CA ARG A 402 9.92 4.87 -1.83
C ARG A 402 9.16 4.39 -0.61
N GLU A 403 9.82 4.39 0.54
CA GLU A 403 9.23 3.94 1.82
C GLU A 403 7.87 4.56 2.08
N SER A 404 7.76 5.89 2.02
CA SER A 404 6.51 6.60 2.31
C SER A 404 5.37 6.21 1.37
N SER A 405 5.64 5.98 0.09
CA SER A 405 4.64 5.56 -0.89
C SER A 405 4.18 4.12 -0.65
N LEU A 406 5.11 3.21 -0.32
CA LEU A 406 4.81 1.80 -0.07
C LEU A 406 4.06 1.58 1.26
N VAL A 407 4.48 2.29 2.31
CA VAL A 407 3.77 2.31 3.60
C VAL A 407 2.38 2.88 3.40
N ARG A 408 2.26 4.02 2.71
CA ARG A 408 0.95 4.61 2.37
C ARG A 408 0.09 3.68 1.54
N PHE A 409 0.63 2.94 0.58
CA PHE A 409 -0.15 1.96 -0.20
C PHE A 409 -0.79 0.88 0.69
N MET A 410 -0.05 0.45 1.72
CA MET A 410 -0.51 -0.55 2.67
C MET A 410 -1.49 0.02 3.70
N GLU A 411 -1.38 1.31 3.99
CA GLU A 411 -2.32 2.06 4.82
C GLU A 411 -3.58 2.53 4.05
N GLU A 412 -3.49 2.74 2.72
CA GLU A 412 -4.46 3.51 1.90
C GLU A 412 -4.77 2.91 0.48
N PRO A 413 -5.48 1.77 0.34
CA PRO A 413 -5.63 1.04 -0.92
C PRO A 413 -6.78 1.53 -1.85
N THR A 414 -6.52 2.53 -2.70
CA THR A 414 -7.55 3.27 -3.48
C THR A 414 -8.15 2.52 -4.69
N GLU A 415 -7.41 1.74 -5.49
CA GLU A 415 -7.94 1.10 -6.73
C GLU A 415 -8.98 0.02 -6.47
N HIS A 416 -8.77 -0.84 -5.47
CA HIS A 416 -9.78 -1.81 -5.08
C HIS A 416 -11.04 -1.16 -4.49
N LEU A 417 -10.87 0.00 -3.87
CA LEU A 417 -11.99 0.75 -3.36
C LEU A 417 -12.84 1.29 -4.52
N ILE A 418 -12.23 1.68 -5.64
CA ILE A 418 -12.94 2.03 -6.88
C ILE A 418 -13.79 0.86 -7.35
N ASP A 419 -13.21 -0.35 -7.47
CA ASP A 419 -13.95 -1.55 -7.88
C ASP A 419 -15.09 -1.89 -6.91
N THR A 420 -14.81 -1.79 -5.60
CA THR A 420 -15.80 -2.11 -4.56
C THR A 420 -16.94 -1.11 -4.58
N VAL A 421 -16.66 0.19 -4.76
CA VAL A 421 -17.69 1.23 -4.86
C VAL A 421 -18.51 1.07 -6.15
N ASN A 422 -17.86 0.77 -7.29
CA ASN A 422 -18.57 0.53 -8.55
C ASN A 422 -19.45 -0.74 -8.51
N ALA A 423 -19.12 -1.71 -7.66
CA ALA A 423 -19.92 -2.91 -7.44
C ALA A 423 -21.09 -2.73 -6.47
N LEU A 424 -21.19 -1.59 -5.77
CA LEU A 424 -22.35 -1.27 -4.93
C LEU A 424 -23.57 -0.95 -5.79
N ASP A 425 -24.77 -1.27 -5.28
CA ASP A 425 -26.02 -0.85 -5.91
C ASP A 425 -26.10 0.69 -6.03
N ASP A 426 -26.78 1.18 -7.07
CA ASP A 426 -26.86 2.62 -7.39
C ASP A 426 -27.35 3.47 -6.22
N GLN A 427 -28.23 2.94 -5.37
CA GLN A 427 -28.75 3.63 -4.18
C GLN A 427 -27.69 3.77 -3.07
N LEU A 428 -26.81 2.78 -2.91
CA LEU A 428 -25.66 2.83 -1.98
C LEU A 428 -24.58 3.77 -2.50
N GLN A 429 -24.34 3.77 -3.82
CA GLN A 429 -23.45 4.76 -4.44
C GLN A 429 -23.99 6.18 -4.24
N ALA A 430 -25.29 6.41 -4.39
CA ALA A 430 -25.93 7.71 -4.14
C ALA A 430 -25.71 8.18 -2.69
N ALA A 431 -25.72 7.27 -1.72
CA ALA A 431 -25.43 7.58 -0.32
C ALA A 431 -23.97 7.98 -0.09
N LEU A 432 -23.03 7.30 -0.72
CA LEU A 432 -21.61 7.72 -0.69
C LEU A 432 -21.39 9.09 -1.33
N ILE A 433 -22.05 9.35 -2.47
CA ILE A 433 -22.01 10.65 -3.14
C ILE A 433 -22.63 11.74 -2.25
N LEU A 434 -23.71 11.45 -1.52
CA LEU A 434 -24.33 12.41 -0.60
C LEU A 434 -23.35 12.84 0.51
N VAL A 435 -22.60 11.90 1.09
CA VAL A 435 -21.55 12.24 2.08
C VAL A 435 -20.39 12.98 1.41
N TYR A 436 -19.99 12.55 0.22
CA TYR A 436 -18.91 13.15 -0.57
C TYR A 436 -19.14 14.64 -0.82
N VAL A 437 -20.31 15.04 -1.31
CA VAL A 437 -20.60 16.45 -1.62
C VAL A 437 -20.63 17.36 -0.38
N HIS A 438 -20.72 16.77 0.82
CA HIS A 438 -20.72 17.50 2.09
C HIS A 438 -19.32 17.61 2.73
N GLN A 439 -18.27 17.02 2.14
CA GLN A 439 -16.85 17.09 2.53
C GLN A 439 -16.55 16.68 3.98
N ALA A 440 -16.91 17.53 4.95
CA ALA A 440 -16.79 17.28 6.39
C ALA A 440 -17.81 16.26 6.92
N GLY A 441 -18.63 15.70 6.05
CA GLY A 441 -19.66 14.73 6.37
C GLY A 441 -21.07 15.31 6.37
N PHE A 442 -22.06 14.42 6.29
CA PHE A 442 -23.48 14.74 6.20
C PHE A 442 -24.15 14.70 7.58
N ASP A 443 -24.74 15.81 8.03
CA ASP A 443 -25.58 15.85 9.22
C ASP A 443 -27.07 15.80 8.82
N PRO A 444 -27.86 14.80 9.26
CA PRO A 444 -29.29 14.77 8.97
C PRO A 444 -30.05 16.02 9.46
N SER A 445 -29.55 16.68 10.50
CA SER A 445 -30.17 17.87 11.12
C SER A 445 -29.62 19.21 10.61
N ASP A 446 -28.39 19.23 10.10
CA ASP A 446 -27.67 20.45 9.70
C ASP A 446 -26.80 20.20 8.45
N HIS A 447 -27.45 20.11 7.28
CA HIS A 447 -26.79 19.87 5.99
C HIS A 447 -27.11 20.95 4.96
N ASP A 448 -26.31 20.99 3.90
CA ASP A 448 -26.55 21.85 2.75
C ASP A 448 -27.68 21.25 1.89
N ALA A 449 -28.89 21.80 2.04
CA ALA A 449 -30.08 21.34 1.32
C ALA A 449 -29.92 21.43 -0.21
N SER A 450 -29.18 22.41 -0.73
CA SER A 450 -28.92 22.53 -2.17
C SER A 450 -28.03 21.40 -2.66
N ALA A 451 -26.99 21.06 -1.89
CA ALA A 451 -26.11 19.94 -2.21
C ALA A 451 -26.85 18.60 -2.16
N ALA A 452 -27.70 18.40 -1.14
CA ALA A 452 -28.52 17.20 -1.00
C ALA A 452 -29.53 17.03 -2.15
N GLN A 453 -30.21 18.12 -2.54
CA GLN A 453 -31.15 18.13 -3.65
C GLN A 453 -30.46 17.80 -4.99
N ALA A 454 -29.26 18.35 -5.23
CA ALA A 454 -28.49 18.04 -6.43
C ALA A 454 -28.16 16.55 -6.53
N VAL A 455 -27.77 15.89 -5.42
CA VAL A 455 -27.51 14.43 -5.43
C VAL A 455 -28.78 13.63 -5.71
N ALA A 456 -29.93 14.04 -5.14
CA ALA A 456 -31.21 13.39 -5.39
C ALA A 456 -31.61 13.46 -6.87
N GLU A 457 -31.41 14.61 -7.53
CA GLU A 457 -31.69 14.81 -8.95
C GLU A 457 -30.74 14.01 -9.86
N LEU A 458 -29.44 14.01 -9.54
CA LEU A 458 -28.42 13.30 -10.32
C LEU A 458 -28.57 11.78 -10.27
N THR A 459 -29.04 11.25 -9.14
CA THR A 459 -29.13 9.80 -8.90
C THR A 459 -30.55 9.25 -9.09
N GLY A 460 -31.57 10.12 -9.12
CA GLY A 460 -32.97 9.73 -9.23
C GLY A 460 -33.59 9.18 -7.93
N TYR A 461 -32.85 9.18 -6.81
CA TYR A 461 -33.33 8.72 -5.52
C TYR A 461 -33.69 9.87 -4.60
N THR A 462 -34.77 9.73 -3.82
CA THR A 462 -35.16 10.76 -2.84
C THR A 462 -34.17 10.79 -1.67
N LEU A 463 -33.99 11.96 -1.05
CA LEU A 463 -33.07 12.13 0.09
C LEU A 463 -33.33 11.11 1.21
N SER A 464 -34.59 10.86 1.55
CA SER A 464 -34.96 9.84 2.56
C SER A 464 -34.44 8.45 2.19
N LYS A 465 -34.63 8.02 0.93
CA LYS A 465 -34.15 6.71 0.45
C LYS A 465 -32.63 6.61 0.45
N ILE A 466 -31.94 7.71 0.17
CA ILE A 466 -30.48 7.77 0.22
C ILE A 466 -29.99 7.68 1.68
N GLN A 467 -30.66 8.38 2.60
CA GLN A 467 -30.32 8.35 4.04
C GLN A 467 -30.57 6.97 4.67
N ASP A 468 -31.60 6.24 4.23
CA ASP A 468 -31.88 4.88 4.69
C ASP A 468 -30.67 3.94 4.46
N CYS A 469 -29.87 4.19 3.42
CA CYS A 469 -28.66 3.44 3.09
C CYS A 469 -27.45 3.76 3.99
N PHE A 470 -27.45 4.86 4.76
CA PHE A 470 -26.32 5.18 5.64
C PHE A 470 -26.12 4.14 6.73
N ALA A 471 -27.20 3.54 7.23
CA ALA A 471 -27.12 2.47 8.20
C ALA A 471 -26.38 1.24 7.63
N GLU A 472 -26.57 0.95 6.34
CA GLU A 472 -25.95 -0.18 5.64
C GLU A 472 -24.46 0.07 5.34
N LEU A 473 -24.10 1.32 5.02
CA LEU A 473 -22.71 1.71 4.76
C LEU A 473 -21.90 1.94 6.04
N LYS A 474 -22.55 2.00 7.21
CA LYS A 474 -21.92 2.25 8.51
C LYS A 474 -20.93 1.15 8.87
N GLY A 475 -19.68 1.52 9.16
CA GLY A 475 -18.60 0.63 9.56
C GLY A 475 -17.82 0.02 8.40
N SER A 476 -18.30 0.16 7.15
CA SER A 476 -17.56 -0.25 5.95
C SER A 476 -17.06 0.96 5.15
N PHE A 477 -17.96 1.88 4.79
CA PHE A 477 -17.63 3.08 4.02
C PHE A 477 -17.92 4.38 4.78
N LEU A 478 -18.94 4.38 5.64
CA LEU A 478 -19.34 5.53 6.42
C LEU A 478 -19.15 5.26 7.92
N LYS A 479 -18.93 6.30 8.71
CA LYS A 479 -18.92 6.25 10.17
C LYS A 479 -19.63 7.47 10.73
N LEU A 480 -20.22 7.32 11.91
CA LEU A 480 -20.88 8.43 12.60
C LEU A 480 -19.88 9.11 13.55
N SER A 481 -19.61 10.40 13.31
CA SER A 481 -18.74 11.25 14.12
C SER A 481 -19.61 12.33 14.77
N GLY A 482 -20.08 12.08 15.99
CA GLY A 482 -21.13 12.91 16.62
C GLY A 482 -22.49 12.69 15.96
N SER A 483 -23.09 13.75 15.43
CA SER A 483 -24.33 13.71 14.62
C SER A 483 -24.07 13.51 13.12
N LYS A 484 -22.80 13.58 12.67
CA LYS A 484 -22.43 13.63 11.24
C LYS A 484 -21.98 12.27 10.71
N TRP A 485 -22.42 11.94 9.51
CA TRP A 485 -21.94 10.81 8.72
C TRP A 485 -20.71 11.21 7.92
N THR A 486 -19.58 10.59 8.19
CA THR A 486 -18.27 10.85 7.56
C THR A 486 -17.75 9.59 6.90
N PHE A 487 -16.81 9.70 5.98
CA PHE A 487 -16.15 8.51 5.46
C PHE A 487 -15.39 7.77 6.57
N ALA A 488 -15.45 6.44 6.53
CA ALA A 488 -14.69 5.59 7.43
C ALA A 488 -13.19 5.86 7.28
N HIS A 489 -12.73 6.05 6.04
CA HIS A 489 -11.35 6.32 5.64
C HIS A 489 -11.27 7.39 4.52
N PRO A 490 -10.28 8.31 4.53
CA PRO A 490 -10.14 9.37 3.52
C PRO A 490 -10.09 8.89 2.07
N THR A 491 -9.47 7.73 1.80
CA THR A 491 -9.35 7.15 0.44
C THR A 491 -10.67 6.89 -0.27
N ILE A 492 -11.78 6.79 0.46
CA ILE A 492 -13.12 6.65 -0.14
C ILE A 492 -13.48 7.90 -0.95
N SER A 493 -13.10 9.08 -0.45
CA SER A 493 -13.28 10.34 -1.16
C SER A 493 -12.42 10.38 -2.42
N ASP A 494 -11.20 9.87 -2.36
CA ASP A 494 -10.29 9.82 -3.52
C ASP A 494 -10.81 8.85 -4.59
N ALA A 495 -11.27 7.66 -4.18
CA ALA A 495 -11.91 6.70 -5.07
C ALA A 495 -13.18 7.28 -5.73
N LEU A 496 -14.04 7.96 -4.98
CA LEU A 496 -15.22 8.63 -5.53
C LEU A 496 -14.85 9.75 -6.50
N THR A 497 -13.79 10.51 -6.21
CA THR A 497 -13.30 11.55 -7.13
C THR A 497 -12.96 10.96 -8.49
N GLU A 498 -12.25 9.82 -8.52
CA GLU A 498 -11.88 9.15 -9.76
C GLU A 498 -13.07 8.52 -10.49
N ILE A 499 -14.01 7.89 -9.76
CA ILE A 499 -15.25 7.35 -10.34
C ILE A 499 -16.07 8.47 -11.00
N LEU A 500 -16.23 9.60 -10.32
CA LEU A 500 -17.06 10.70 -10.81
C LEU A 500 -16.39 11.45 -11.97
N ARG A 501 -15.05 11.50 -12.03
CA ARG A 501 -14.28 12.08 -13.15
C ARG A 501 -14.63 11.42 -14.49
N GLN A 502 -14.98 10.14 -14.48
CA GLN A 502 -15.35 9.37 -15.67
C GLN A 502 -16.83 9.52 -16.07
N LYS A 503 -17.65 10.23 -15.27
CA LYS A 503 -19.10 10.38 -15.47
C LYS A 503 -19.46 11.86 -15.72
N PRO A 504 -19.56 12.32 -16.99
CA PRO A 504 -19.81 13.74 -17.30
C PRO A 504 -21.08 14.33 -16.65
N HIS A 505 -22.16 13.53 -16.55
CA HIS A 505 -23.41 13.95 -15.92
C HIS A 505 -23.29 14.19 -14.41
N MET A 506 -22.26 13.66 -13.75
CA MET A 506 -22.03 13.81 -12.31
C MET A 506 -21.12 14.99 -11.93
N MET A 507 -20.79 15.87 -12.90
CA MET A 507 -19.87 17.00 -12.69
C MET A 507 -20.27 17.88 -11.51
N ALA A 508 -21.57 18.09 -11.30
CA ALA A 508 -22.09 18.89 -10.18
C ALA A 508 -21.73 18.30 -8.81
N ALA A 509 -21.78 16.97 -8.66
CA ALA A 509 -21.36 16.29 -7.43
C ALA A 509 -19.83 16.33 -7.27
N LEU A 510 -19.10 16.13 -8.38
CA LEU A 510 -17.64 16.18 -8.39
C LEU A 510 -17.11 17.53 -7.88
N ILE A 511 -17.62 18.66 -8.39
CA ILE A 511 -17.22 20.00 -7.94
C ILE A 511 -17.57 20.25 -6.48
N ARG A 512 -18.72 19.76 -6.00
CA ARG A 512 -19.14 19.96 -4.61
C ARG A 512 -18.32 19.16 -3.61
N GLY A 513 -17.86 17.95 -3.98
CA GLY A 513 -17.17 17.04 -3.05
C GLY A 513 -15.65 16.95 -3.20
N ALA A 514 -15.07 17.18 -4.39
CA ALA A 514 -13.63 17.04 -4.60
C ALA A 514 -12.82 17.95 -3.68
N THR A 515 -11.57 17.60 -3.37
CA THR A 515 -10.69 18.49 -2.62
C THR A 515 -10.42 19.78 -3.41
N ILE A 516 -10.19 20.89 -2.70
CA ILE A 516 -9.95 22.17 -3.38
C ILE A 516 -8.69 22.11 -4.26
N ASP A 517 -7.66 21.39 -3.80
CA ASP A 517 -6.42 21.18 -4.54
C ASP A 517 -6.70 20.50 -5.89
N THR A 518 -7.55 19.46 -5.90
CA THR A 518 -7.99 18.77 -7.12
C THR A 518 -8.78 19.69 -8.06
N ILE A 519 -9.66 20.54 -7.52
CA ILE A 519 -10.43 21.51 -8.32
C ILE A 519 -9.48 22.48 -9.02
N LEU A 520 -8.54 23.06 -8.27
CA LEU A 520 -7.60 24.06 -8.77
C LEU A 520 -6.60 23.48 -9.80
N SER A 521 -6.24 22.20 -9.67
CA SER A 521 -5.25 21.55 -10.55
C SER A 521 -5.84 20.88 -11.79
N SER A 522 -7.06 20.35 -11.72
CA SER A 522 -7.59 19.43 -12.76
C SER A 522 -8.78 19.96 -13.56
N PHE A 523 -9.30 21.15 -13.24
CA PHE A 523 -10.48 21.69 -13.92
C PHE A 523 -10.18 23.00 -14.64
N THR A 524 -11.03 23.34 -15.61
CA THR A 524 -11.07 24.63 -16.31
C THR A 524 -12.52 25.00 -16.59
N CYS A 525 -12.87 26.29 -16.59
CA CYS A 525 -14.20 26.75 -16.91
C CYS A 525 -14.43 26.78 -18.43
N GLU A 526 -15.67 26.54 -18.84
CA GLU A 526 -16.11 26.77 -20.20
C GLU A 526 -15.80 28.22 -20.65
N GLY A 527 -15.25 28.38 -21.86
CA GLY A 527 -14.81 29.67 -22.38
C GLY A 527 -13.41 30.12 -21.94
N SER A 528 -12.72 29.34 -21.11
CA SER A 528 -11.30 29.56 -20.77
C SER A 528 -10.37 28.85 -21.77
N PRO A 529 -9.07 29.19 -21.83
CA PRO A 529 -8.12 28.49 -22.68
C PRO A 529 -8.15 26.96 -22.47
N LEU A 530 -8.16 26.20 -23.57
CA LEU A 530 -8.17 24.74 -23.53
C LEU A 530 -6.86 24.22 -22.95
N ILE A 531 -6.93 23.63 -21.76
CA ILE A 531 -5.81 22.94 -21.12
C ILE A 531 -5.99 21.45 -21.37
N ARG A 532 -4.92 20.82 -21.87
CA ARG A 532 -4.90 19.37 -22.13
C ARG A 532 -5.13 18.61 -20.81
N ASP A 533 -5.99 17.61 -20.84
CA ASP A 533 -6.35 16.73 -19.72
C ASP A 533 -7.12 17.39 -18.55
N ALA A 534 -7.58 18.64 -18.72
CA ALA A 534 -8.46 19.31 -17.75
C ALA A 534 -9.94 19.03 -18.03
N LEU A 535 -10.72 18.79 -16.97
CA LEU A 535 -12.18 18.68 -17.07
C LEU A 535 -12.82 20.08 -17.21
N VAL A 536 -13.75 20.21 -18.16
CA VAL A 536 -14.45 21.49 -18.40
C VAL A 536 -15.68 21.60 -17.50
N ILE A 537 -15.74 22.68 -16.72
CA ILE A 537 -16.88 23.04 -15.87
C ILE A 537 -17.86 23.87 -16.71
N GLN A 538 -19.09 23.37 -16.84
CA GLN A 538 -20.17 24.06 -17.53
C GLN A 538 -20.68 25.26 -16.73
N THR A 539 -21.12 26.31 -17.44
CA THR A 539 -21.65 27.56 -16.84
C THR A 539 -22.75 27.36 -15.80
N ALA A 540 -23.55 26.29 -15.91
CA ALA A 540 -24.58 25.94 -14.92
C ALA A 540 -24.03 25.64 -13.51
N LEU A 541 -22.72 25.38 -13.37
CA LEU A 541 -22.06 25.04 -12.11
C LEU A 541 -21.20 26.18 -11.54
N ASP A 542 -21.22 27.36 -12.16
CA ASP A 542 -20.41 28.52 -11.76
C ASP A 542 -20.66 28.88 -10.28
N ASP A 543 -21.91 28.86 -9.84
CA ASP A 543 -22.28 29.21 -8.46
C ASP A 543 -21.70 28.23 -7.43
N ALA A 544 -21.74 26.93 -7.76
CA ALA A 544 -21.15 25.90 -6.91
C ALA A 544 -19.62 26.03 -6.88
N LEU A 545 -18.99 26.33 -8.01
CA LEU A 545 -17.54 26.56 -8.10
C LEU A 545 -17.13 27.80 -7.30
N VAL A 546 -17.80 28.94 -7.46
CA VAL A 546 -17.50 30.17 -6.73
C VAL A 546 -17.58 29.96 -5.22
N ALA A 547 -18.62 29.26 -4.74
CA ALA A 547 -18.75 28.92 -3.33
C ALA A 547 -17.60 28.06 -2.82
N ARG A 548 -17.08 27.14 -3.66
CA ARG A 548 -15.90 26.31 -3.34
C ARG A 548 -14.62 27.15 -3.29
N LEU A 549 -14.39 28.02 -4.27
CA LEU A 549 -13.22 28.89 -4.33
C LEU A 549 -13.16 29.83 -3.11
N GLY A 550 -14.29 30.39 -2.69
CA GLY A 550 -14.37 31.25 -1.51
C GLY A 550 -14.03 30.57 -0.18
N ARG A 551 -14.18 29.24 -0.10
CA ARG A 551 -13.86 28.42 1.09
C ARG A 551 -12.44 27.85 1.08
N THR A 552 -11.62 28.19 0.08
CA THR A 552 -10.22 27.76 0.03
C THR A 552 -9.49 28.22 1.30
N PRO A 553 -8.74 27.35 2.01
CA PRO A 553 -7.91 27.74 3.13
C PRO A 553 -6.86 28.79 2.73
N ASP A 554 -6.57 29.73 3.62
CA ASP A 554 -5.58 30.80 3.39
C ASP A 554 -4.17 30.29 3.72
N GLU A 555 -3.57 29.57 2.77
CA GLU A 555 -2.24 28.96 2.87
C GLU A 555 -1.42 29.31 1.64
N LEU A 556 -0.11 29.57 1.81
CA LEU A 556 0.76 30.08 0.73
C LEU A 556 0.67 29.27 -0.57
N HIS A 557 0.74 27.93 -0.47
CA HIS A 557 0.66 27.03 -1.62
C HIS A 557 -0.72 27.03 -2.28
N ARG A 558 -1.79 26.92 -1.48
CA ARG A 558 -3.17 26.89 -1.99
C ARG A 558 -3.58 28.21 -2.61
N ASN A 559 -3.13 29.33 -2.05
CA ASN A 559 -3.33 30.64 -2.62
C ASN A 559 -2.62 30.77 -3.97
N TRP A 560 -1.40 30.23 -4.11
CA TRP A 560 -0.71 30.20 -5.39
C TRP A 560 -1.54 29.44 -6.45
N MET A 561 -2.07 28.26 -6.10
CA MET A 561 -2.94 27.48 -6.98
C MET A 561 -4.27 28.20 -7.28
N LEU A 562 -4.84 28.89 -6.30
CA LEU A 562 -6.07 29.66 -6.43
C LEU A 562 -5.88 30.82 -7.42
N PHE A 563 -4.82 31.59 -7.25
CA PHE A 563 -4.48 32.68 -8.16
C PHE A 563 -4.23 32.14 -9.57
N HIS A 564 -3.51 31.03 -9.71
CA HIS A 564 -3.28 30.39 -11.00
C HIS A 564 -4.59 29.95 -11.67
N PHE A 565 -5.54 29.40 -10.89
CA PHE A 565 -6.85 29.04 -11.40
C PHE A 565 -7.65 30.26 -11.85
N LEU A 566 -7.68 31.32 -11.03
CA LEU A 566 -8.38 32.56 -11.35
C LEU A 566 -7.77 33.28 -12.57
N SER A 567 -6.46 33.27 -12.74
CA SER A 567 -5.83 33.92 -13.89
C SER A 567 -6.04 33.13 -15.18
N TYR A 568 -5.85 31.81 -15.16
CA TYR A 568 -5.71 31.02 -16.39
C TYR A 568 -6.82 30.00 -16.66
N ARG A 569 -7.63 29.65 -15.66
CA ARG A 569 -8.59 28.53 -15.74
C ARG A 569 -10.04 28.91 -15.48
N SER A 570 -10.31 30.07 -14.87
CA SER A 570 -11.68 30.53 -14.64
C SER A 570 -12.24 31.31 -15.83
N SER A 571 -13.55 31.23 -16.05
CA SER A 571 -14.26 32.13 -16.97
C SER A 571 -14.30 33.55 -16.39
N GLU A 572 -14.57 34.56 -17.21
CA GLU A 572 -14.74 35.93 -16.73
C GLU A 572 -15.89 36.04 -15.71
N ALA A 573 -16.99 35.33 -15.96
CA ALA A 573 -18.16 35.30 -15.07
C ALA A 573 -17.81 34.74 -13.68
N VAL A 574 -17.12 33.59 -13.63
CA VAL A 574 -16.67 32.98 -12.37
C VAL A 574 -15.67 33.89 -11.64
N PHE A 575 -14.75 34.51 -12.38
CA PHE A 575 -13.76 35.42 -11.82
C PHE A 575 -14.42 36.60 -11.11
N VAL A 576 -15.27 37.34 -11.83
CA VAL A 576 -15.97 38.52 -11.30
C VAL A 576 -16.79 38.13 -10.09
N LYS A 577 -17.59 37.07 -10.22
CA LYS A 577 -18.48 36.61 -9.13
C LYS A 577 -17.69 36.16 -7.89
N ALA A 578 -16.55 35.48 -8.06
CA ALA A 578 -15.71 35.07 -6.94
C ALA A 578 -15.08 36.26 -6.20
N VAL A 579 -14.58 37.25 -6.94
CA VAL A 579 -13.96 38.46 -6.36
C VAL A 579 -15.01 39.33 -5.65
N GLU A 580 -16.19 39.52 -6.25
CA GLU A 580 -17.27 40.31 -5.65
C GLU A 580 -17.84 39.64 -4.39
N GLN A 581 -18.06 38.33 -4.42
CA GLN A 581 -18.60 37.59 -3.29
C GLN A 581 -17.57 37.39 -2.17
N PHE A 582 -16.29 37.26 -2.51
CA PHE A 582 -15.20 37.05 -1.56
C PHE A 582 -14.03 38.03 -1.80
N PRO A 583 -14.19 39.34 -1.49
CA PRO A 583 -13.16 40.36 -1.79
C PRO A 583 -11.82 40.13 -1.09
N HIS A 584 -11.83 39.38 0.01
CA HIS A 584 -10.63 39.04 0.77
C HIS A 584 -9.68 38.10 -0.01
N LEU A 585 -10.16 37.35 -1.02
CA LEU A 585 -9.31 36.44 -1.82
C LEU A 585 -8.14 37.18 -2.48
N LEU A 586 -8.39 38.38 -2.99
CA LEU A 586 -7.35 39.21 -3.62
C LEU A 586 -6.31 39.73 -2.62
N ARG A 587 -6.56 39.69 -1.32
CA ARG A 587 -5.62 40.17 -0.29
C ARG A 587 -4.72 39.08 0.28
N ARG A 588 -4.88 37.84 -0.18
CA ARG A 588 -4.12 36.69 0.32
C ARG A 588 -2.68 36.68 -0.20
N SER A 589 -1.79 36.11 0.60
CA SER A 589 -0.37 35.95 0.24
C SER A 589 -0.09 34.58 -0.35
N CYS A 590 0.81 34.50 -1.31
CA CYS A 590 1.28 33.25 -1.92
C CYS A 590 2.79 33.32 -2.21
N TRP A 591 3.37 32.20 -2.63
CA TRP A 591 4.74 32.20 -3.15
C TRP A 591 4.87 33.13 -4.36
N GLN A 592 6.04 33.74 -4.48
CA GLN A 592 6.37 34.61 -5.59
C GLN A 592 7.08 33.79 -6.66
N SER A 593 6.82 34.10 -7.92
CA SER A 593 7.59 33.57 -9.04
C SER A 593 8.81 34.45 -9.28
N ASP A 594 9.91 33.87 -9.77
CA ASP A 594 11.15 34.60 -10.06
C ASP A 594 10.97 35.68 -11.13
N LEU A 595 10.09 35.40 -12.11
CA LEU A 595 9.65 36.34 -13.14
C LEU A 595 8.21 36.77 -12.87
N THR A 596 7.99 38.07 -12.94
CA THR A 596 6.70 38.71 -12.67
C THR A 596 5.64 38.31 -13.69
N SER A 597 6.00 38.07 -14.96
CA SER A 597 5.09 37.54 -15.98
C SER A 597 4.47 36.18 -15.61
N ASN A 598 5.20 35.39 -14.80
CA ASN A 598 4.80 34.05 -14.38
C ASN A 598 4.23 34.04 -12.96
N ASP A 599 4.11 35.21 -12.30
CA ASP A 599 3.51 35.31 -10.96
C ASP A 599 1.98 35.26 -11.09
N PRO A 600 1.32 34.17 -10.65
CA PRO A 600 -0.12 34.01 -10.81
C PRO A 600 -0.92 35.07 -10.03
N ARG A 601 -0.37 35.62 -8.95
CA ARG A 601 -1.02 36.68 -8.17
C ARG A 601 -1.02 37.98 -8.97
N ILE A 602 0.08 38.31 -9.63
CA ILE A 602 0.17 39.48 -10.52
C ILE A 602 -0.76 39.31 -11.73
N ALA A 603 -0.77 38.12 -12.35
CA ALA A 603 -1.71 37.81 -13.43
C ALA A 603 -3.18 37.94 -12.98
N THR A 604 -3.50 37.51 -11.76
CA THR A 604 -4.85 37.69 -11.19
C THR A 604 -5.19 39.18 -11.03
N TYR A 605 -4.27 40.01 -10.54
CA TYR A 605 -4.51 41.45 -10.39
C TYR A 605 -4.66 42.16 -11.73
N ALA A 606 -3.84 41.81 -12.72
CA ALA A 606 -3.97 42.28 -14.08
C ALA A 606 -5.36 41.97 -14.65
N ARG A 607 -5.80 40.72 -14.50
CA ARG A 607 -7.14 40.28 -14.92
C ARG A 607 -8.25 41.01 -14.15
N ALA A 608 -8.11 41.19 -12.84
CA ALA A 608 -9.07 41.93 -12.02
C ALA A 608 -9.17 43.41 -12.43
N HIS A 609 -8.06 44.03 -12.81
CA HIS A 609 -8.04 45.40 -13.32
C HIS A 609 -8.72 45.49 -14.68
N HIS A 610 -8.41 44.56 -15.59
CA HIS A 610 -9.06 44.47 -16.90
C HIS A 610 -10.58 44.33 -16.79
N LEU A 611 -11.05 43.51 -15.84
CA LEU A 611 -12.47 43.30 -15.54
C LEU A 611 -13.08 44.39 -14.64
N SER A 612 -12.32 45.44 -14.30
CA SER A 612 -12.79 46.58 -13.48
C SER A 612 -13.27 46.21 -12.06
N VAL A 613 -12.74 45.13 -11.49
CA VAL A 613 -13.06 44.64 -10.13
C VAL A 613 -11.89 44.76 -9.15
N LEU A 614 -10.71 45.24 -9.59
CA LEU A 614 -9.55 45.44 -8.71
C LEU A 614 -9.71 46.70 -7.83
N PRO A 615 -9.60 46.57 -6.49
CA PRO A 615 -9.58 47.73 -5.59
C PRO A 615 -8.40 48.67 -5.85
N ASN A 616 -8.61 49.98 -5.68
CA ASN A 616 -7.60 51.01 -5.98
C ASN A 616 -6.35 50.92 -5.07
N ASP A 617 -6.50 50.48 -3.82
CA ASP A 617 -5.40 50.20 -2.89
C ASP A 617 -4.48 49.10 -3.44
N LEU A 618 -5.07 47.96 -3.83
CA LEU A 618 -4.32 46.85 -4.41
C LEU A 618 -3.72 47.21 -5.76
N ARG A 619 -4.41 48.01 -6.58
CA ARG A 619 -3.84 48.52 -7.83
C ARG A 619 -2.56 49.32 -7.58
N SER A 620 -2.56 50.18 -6.56
CA SER A 620 -1.37 50.96 -6.21
C SER A 620 -0.22 50.06 -5.73
N GLU A 621 -0.51 49.10 -4.84
CA GLU A 621 0.49 48.15 -4.32
C GLU A 621 1.14 47.33 -5.46
N VAL A 622 0.33 46.85 -6.39
CA VAL A 622 0.83 46.05 -7.53
C VAL A 622 1.62 46.92 -8.49
N ALA A 623 1.18 48.16 -8.74
CA ALA A 623 1.96 49.11 -9.52
C ALA A 623 3.32 49.36 -8.86
N ASP A 624 3.38 49.61 -7.54
CA ASP A 624 4.64 49.79 -6.81
C ASP A 624 5.56 48.56 -6.96
N ARG A 625 5.00 47.35 -6.89
CA ARG A 625 5.74 46.10 -7.05
C ARG A 625 6.27 45.94 -8.48
N LEU A 626 5.46 46.22 -9.50
CA LEU A 626 5.89 46.16 -10.91
C LEU A 626 6.98 47.19 -11.21
N GLU A 627 6.88 48.39 -10.65
CA GLU A 627 7.92 49.42 -10.77
C GLU A 627 9.23 48.98 -10.10
N SER A 628 9.16 48.45 -8.89
CA SER A 628 10.33 47.91 -8.19
C SER A 628 10.94 46.72 -8.92
N ALA A 629 10.14 45.87 -9.55
CA ALA A 629 10.61 44.76 -10.37
C ALA A 629 11.48 45.25 -11.55
N VAL A 630 11.07 46.34 -12.20
CA VAL A 630 11.87 46.96 -13.28
C VAL A 630 13.12 47.65 -12.72
N LEU A 631 12.94 48.51 -11.71
CA LEU A 631 14.02 49.40 -11.23
C LEU A 631 15.08 48.67 -10.42
N ASN A 632 14.68 47.73 -9.57
CA ASN A 632 15.57 47.03 -8.64
C ASN A 632 15.81 45.60 -9.10
N GLY A 633 14.76 44.89 -9.53
CA GLY A 633 14.81 43.45 -9.82
C GLY A 633 15.31 43.07 -11.22
N LEU A 634 15.56 44.03 -12.11
CA LEU A 634 15.81 43.82 -13.54
C LEU A 634 14.82 42.82 -14.13
N ASP A 635 13.53 43.08 -13.95
CA ASP A 635 12.47 42.23 -14.47
C ASP A 635 11.49 43.07 -15.28
N VAL A 636 11.60 42.95 -16.60
CA VAL A 636 10.68 43.54 -17.59
C VAL A 636 9.81 42.48 -18.27
N SER A 637 9.76 41.26 -17.71
CA SER A 637 9.06 40.13 -18.32
C SER A 637 7.58 40.40 -18.60
N PHE A 638 6.94 41.25 -17.79
CA PHE A 638 5.53 41.62 -17.92
C PHE A 638 5.25 42.67 -19.01
N PHE A 639 6.28 43.23 -19.67
CA PHE A 639 6.07 44.21 -20.74
C PHE A 639 5.38 43.60 -21.97
N ASP A 640 5.55 42.30 -22.19
CA ASP A 640 4.86 41.57 -23.26
C ASP A 640 3.41 41.19 -22.92
N GLU A 641 2.96 41.50 -21.70
CA GLU A 641 1.63 41.19 -21.18
C GLU A 641 0.79 42.48 -21.03
N PRO A 642 -0.03 42.87 -22.04
CA PRO A 642 -0.73 44.16 -22.05
C PRO A 642 -1.63 44.39 -20.83
N GLN A 643 -2.22 43.31 -20.29
CA GLN A 643 -3.08 43.40 -19.11
C GLN A 643 -2.27 43.69 -17.84
N MET A 644 -1.05 43.16 -17.70
CA MET A 644 -0.19 43.45 -16.55
C MET A 644 0.32 44.89 -16.59
N LEU A 645 0.75 45.36 -17.77
CA LEU A 645 1.15 46.74 -17.99
C LEU A 645 0.03 47.74 -17.63
N ALA A 646 -1.21 47.44 -18.01
CA ALA A 646 -2.36 48.32 -17.79
C ALA A 646 -2.67 48.60 -16.30
N VAL A 647 -2.18 47.75 -15.39
CA VAL A 647 -2.31 47.96 -13.94
C VAL A 647 -1.60 49.24 -13.52
N ILE A 648 -0.43 49.52 -14.10
CA ILE A 648 0.34 50.73 -13.84
C ILE A 648 -0.39 51.95 -14.44
N PRO A 649 -0.69 52.99 -13.65
CA PRO A 649 -1.27 54.22 -14.18
C PRO A 649 -0.42 54.83 -15.31
N PRO A 650 -1.00 55.39 -16.38
CA PRO A 650 -0.22 55.86 -17.54
C PRO A 650 0.92 56.84 -17.22
N LEU A 651 0.69 57.79 -16.30
CA LEU A 651 1.72 58.75 -15.87
C LEU A 651 2.90 58.07 -15.16
N ARG A 652 2.59 57.04 -14.36
CA ARG A 652 3.58 56.24 -13.64
C ARG A 652 4.39 55.38 -14.62
N LEU A 653 3.74 54.78 -15.61
CA LEU A 653 4.40 54.00 -16.66
C LEU A 653 5.39 54.84 -17.48
N ILE A 654 5.06 56.10 -17.80
CA ILE A 654 6.01 57.05 -18.41
C ILE A 654 7.22 57.28 -17.49
N GLY A 655 6.98 57.44 -16.19
CA GLY A 655 8.04 57.56 -15.17
C GLY A 655 8.97 56.35 -15.14
N VAL A 656 8.42 55.12 -15.22
CA VAL A 656 9.20 53.87 -15.32
C VAL A 656 10.06 53.87 -16.58
N GLY A 657 9.49 54.22 -17.72
CA GLY A 657 10.22 54.29 -18.98
C GLY A 657 11.38 55.30 -18.93
N LEU A 658 11.17 56.45 -18.28
CA LEU A 658 12.22 57.45 -18.08
C LEU A 658 13.30 56.94 -17.11
N ALA A 659 12.91 56.37 -15.97
CA ALA A 659 13.85 55.85 -14.97
C ALA A 659 14.66 54.65 -15.49
N LEU A 660 14.07 53.82 -16.35
CA LEU A 660 14.78 52.76 -17.06
C LEU A 660 15.94 53.34 -17.86
N ARG A 661 15.73 54.44 -18.58
CA ARG A 661 16.75 55.10 -19.41
C ARG A 661 17.77 55.90 -18.60
N THR A 662 17.33 56.62 -17.58
CA THR A 662 18.19 57.57 -16.86
C THR A 662 18.87 56.98 -15.64
N THR A 663 18.39 55.84 -15.13
CA THR A 663 18.86 55.24 -13.87
C THR A 663 19.26 53.78 -14.07
N VAL A 664 18.39 52.94 -14.64
CA VAL A 664 18.65 51.50 -14.74
C VAL A 664 19.74 51.20 -15.77
N LEU A 665 19.59 51.64 -17.03
CA LEU A 665 20.59 51.40 -18.08
C LEU A 665 21.99 51.92 -17.70
N PRO A 666 22.15 53.14 -17.16
CA PRO A 666 23.46 53.62 -16.72
C PRO A 666 24.05 52.84 -15.53
N SER A 667 23.22 52.21 -14.69
CA SER A 667 23.68 51.41 -13.54
C SER A 667 24.02 49.96 -13.90
N LEU A 668 23.82 49.53 -15.16
CA LEU A 668 24.03 48.13 -15.54
C LEU A 668 25.49 47.68 -15.39
N GLU A 669 26.45 48.58 -15.60
CA GLU A 669 27.87 48.26 -15.44
C GLU A 669 28.17 47.78 -14.01
N GLU A 670 27.77 48.56 -13.00
CA GLU A 670 27.93 48.22 -11.58
C GLU A 670 27.18 46.94 -11.20
N ARG A 671 25.95 46.75 -11.73
CA ARG A 671 25.17 45.53 -11.45
C ARG A 671 25.77 44.27 -12.07
N ILE A 672 26.41 44.39 -13.24
CA ILE A 672 27.12 43.27 -13.87
C ILE A 672 28.30 42.86 -12.99
N ASP A 673 29.04 43.82 -12.44
CA ASP A 673 30.14 43.57 -11.51
C ASP A 673 29.66 42.88 -10.22
N GLU A 674 28.52 43.31 -9.67
CA GLU A 674 27.89 42.66 -8.51
C GLU A 674 27.52 41.20 -8.81
N ILE A 675 26.86 40.93 -9.95
CA ILE A 675 26.51 39.56 -10.38
C ILE A 675 27.77 38.71 -10.56
N SER A 676 28.84 39.25 -11.15
CA SER A 676 30.13 38.58 -11.29
C SER A 676 30.83 38.30 -9.97
N ALA A 677 30.68 39.18 -8.98
CA ALA A 677 31.28 39.01 -7.66
C ALA A 677 30.60 37.86 -6.89
N ASP A 678 29.27 37.80 -6.95
CA ASP A 678 28.42 36.85 -6.22
C ASP A 678 28.16 35.53 -6.97
N ALA A 679 28.70 35.37 -8.19
CA ALA A 679 28.46 34.20 -9.03
C ALA A 679 28.93 32.88 -8.38
N ASP A 680 28.06 31.88 -8.41
CA ASP A 680 28.38 30.50 -8.04
C ASP A 680 29.25 29.85 -9.13
N LEU A 681 30.47 29.44 -8.77
CA LEU A 681 31.43 28.84 -9.70
C LEU A 681 31.06 27.39 -10.07
N ASP A 682 30.13 26.76 -9.35
CA ASP A 682 29.64 25.43 -9.72
C ASP A 682 28.67 25.46 -10.91
N GLU A 683 28.01 26.61 -11.16
CA GLU A 683 27.13 26.82 -12.31
C GLU A 683 27.90 27.24 -13.59
N GLU A 684 27.23 27.15 -14.75
CA GLU A 684 27.79 27.65 -16.01
C GLU A 684 27.90 29.19 -15.97
N PRO A 685 29.05 29.81 -16.31
CA PRO A 685 29.24 31.27 -16.21
C PRO A 685 28.19 32.12 -16.94
N ASP A 686 27.61 31.62 -18.03
CA ASP A 686 26.56 32.29 -18.80
C ASP A 686 25.18 32.25 -18.10
N SER A 687 24.94 31.29 -17.19
CA SER A 687 23.65 31.13 -16.49
C SER A 687 23.30 32.36 -15.65
N HIS A 688 24.31 32.94 -14.97
CA HIS A 688 24.18 34.08 -14.05
C HIS A 688 23.63 35.34 -14.72
N PHE A 689 23.91 35.52 -16.02
CA PHE A 689 23.49 36.71 -16.77
C PHE A 689 22.22 36.53 -17.60
N LYS A 690 21.61 35.33 -17.61
CA LYS A 690 20.41 35.04 -18.43
C LYS A 690 19.27 36.02 -18.19
N LYS A 691 19.04 36.40 -16.93
CA LYS A 691 17.98 37.35 -16.56
C LYS A 691 18.26 38.76 -17.12
N LEU A 692 19.49 39.25 -16.96
CA LEU A 692 19.91 40.57 -17.43
C LEU A 692 19.89 40.64 -18.96
N LEU A 693 20.44 39.65 -19.65
CA LEU A 693 20.43 39.58 -21.11
C LEU A 693 18.99 39.53 -21.67
N GLY A 694 18.11 38.73 -21.04
CA GLY A 694 16.70 38.68 -21.40
C GLY A 694 15.96 40.02 -21.23
N VAL A 695 16.41 40.87 -20.31
CA VAL A 695 15.87 42.23 -20.14
C VAL A 695 16.33 43.14 -21.28
N LEU A 696 17.61 43.10 -21.64
CA LEU A 696 18.16 43.89 -22.73
C LEU A 696 17.45 43.58 -24.06
N ASP A 697 17.28 42.30 -24.37
CA ASP A 697 16.58 41.84 -25.58
C ASP A 697 15.15 42.41 -25.66
N ARG A 698 14.42 42.40 -24.53
CA ARG A 698 13.04 42.90 -24.47
C ARG A 698 12.96 44.42 -24.57
N ILE A 699 13.87 45.15 -23.92
CA ILE A 699 13.93 46.62 -24.01
C ILE A 699 14.25 47.06 -25.44
N GLU A 700 15.20 46.40 -26.09
CA GLU A 700 15.58 46.67 -27.47
C GLU A 700 14.40 46.42 -28.43
N THR A 701 13.65 45.34 -28.20
CA THR A 701 12.44 45.00 -28.98
C THR A 701 11.34 46.07 -28.88
N ILE A 702 11.21 46.74 -27.72
CA ILE A 702 10.19 47.79 -27.50
C ILE A 702 10.56 49.10 -28.21
N GLY A 703 11.83 49.29 -28.54
CA GLY A 703 12.34 50.46 -29.24
C GLY A 703 12.98 51.48 -28.30
N VAL A 704 14.25 51.74 -28.53
CA VAL A 704 15.11 52.66 -27.77
C VAL A 704 15.70 53.74 -28.69
N ASP A 705 16.13 54.86 -28.09
CA ASP A 705 16.90 55.89 -28.81
C ASP A 705 18.38 55.48 -28.93
N ALA A 706 19.14 56.22 -29.74
CA ALA A 706 20.53 55.86 -30.04
C ALA A 706 21.44 55.83 -28.79
N ASP A 707 21.18 56.68 -27.80
CA ASP A 707 21.95 56.74 -26.56
C ASP A 707 21.67 55.49 -25.70
N ALA A 708 20.41 55.06 -25.60
CA ALA A 708 20.05 53.83 -24.91
C ALA A 708 20.54 52.57 -25.67
N THR A 709 20.58 52.57 -27.00
CA THR A 709 21.20 51.48 -27.79
C THR A 709 22.67 51.32 -27.44
N ALA A 710 23.43 52.42 -27.37
CA ALA A 710 24.84 52.39 -27.00
C ALA A 710 25.05 51.79 -25.60
N LEU A 711 24.24 52.19 -24.61
CA LEU A 711 24.31 51.63 -23.25
C LEU A 711 23.97 50.12 -23.20
N ILE A 712 23.05 49.66 -24.05
CA ILE A 712 22.70 48.23 -24.16
C ILE A 712 23.87 47.45 -24.76
N ASP A 713 24.49 47.95 -25.82
CA ASP A 713 25.66 47.34 -26.46
C ASP A 713 26.84 47.28 -25.48
N ASP A 714 27.13 48.38 -24.78
CA ASP A 714 28.17 48.45 -23.75
C ASP A 714 27.92 47.43 -22.62
N ALA A 715 26.66 47.26 -22.20
CA ALA A 715 26.28 46.27 -21.20
C ALA A 715 26.48 44.83 -21.70
N ARG A 716 26.14 44.51 -22.97
CA ARG A 716 26.38 43.19 -23.56
C ARG A 716 27.86 42.88 -23.66
N ASP A 717 28.67 43.86 -24.06
CA ASP A 717 30.12 43.73 -24.12
C ASP A 717 30.73 43.56 -22.72
N HIS A 718 30.17 44.22 -21.71
CA HIS A 718 30.57 44.00 -20.32
C HIS A 718 30.21 42.60 -19.84
N VAL A 719 28.98 42.12 -20.06
CA VAL A 719 28.59 40.74 -19.73
C VAL A 719 29.54 39.74 -20.38
N LYS A 720 29.90 39.94 -21.66
CA LYS A 720 30.85 39.05 -22.35
C LYS A 720 32.21 39.00 -21.65
N ARG A 721 32.78 40.17 -21.30
CA ARG A 721 34.04 40.25 -20.54
C ARG A 721 33.93 39.58 -19.16
N SER A 722 32.80 39.76 -18.50
CA SER A 722 32.50 39.17 -17.19
C SER A 722 32.35 37.65 -17.24
N VAL A 723 31.72 37.11 -18.29
CA VAL A 723 31.64 35.66 -18.55
C VAL A 723 33.03 35.09 -18.80
N GLU A 724 33.85 35.72 -19.64
CA GLU A 724 35.25 35.31 -19.87
C GLU A 724 36.07 35.31 -18.55
N ALA A 725 35.85 36.32 -17.70
CA ALA A 725 36.49 36.38 -16.38
C ALA A 725 36.00 35.31 -15.40
N LEU A 726 34.71 34.95 -15.45
CA LEU A 726 34.12 33.87 -14.64
C LEU A 726 34.54 32.49 -15.14
N GLU A 727 34.66 32.27 -16.45
CA GLU A 727 35.23 31.05 -17.03
C GLU A 727 36.67 30.84 -16.55
N GLU A 728 37.48 31.91 -16.51
CA GLU A 728 38.84 31.85 -15.98
C GLU A 728 38.85 31.58 -14.46
N ARG A 729 37.98 32.23 -13.68
CA ARG A 729 37.84 31.96 -12.23
C ARG A 729 37.37 30.52 -11.96
N LYS A 730 36.43 30.00 -12.74
CA LYS A 730 35.95 28.63 -12.65
C LYS A 730 37.05 27.65 -13.04
N ARG A 731 37.80 27.89 -14.13
CA ARG A 731 38.94 27.04 -14.51
C ARG A 731 40.00 27.01 -13.41
N GLN A 732 40.32 28.14 -12.78
CA GLN A 732 41.25 28.19 -11.64
C GLN A 732 40.68 27.48 -10.40
N HIS A 733 39.37 27.58 -10.15
CA HIS A 733 38.70 26.86 -9.08
C HIS A 733 38.73 25.35 -9.33
N ASP A 734 38.44 24.89 -10.55
CA ASP A 734 38.46 23.49 -10.94
C ASP A 734 39.89 22.92 -10.91
N GLU A 735 40.88 23.66 -11.44
CA GLU A 735 42.32 23.31 -11.37
C GLU A 735 42.82 23.28 -9.91
N SER A 736 42.39 24.21 -9.05
CA SER A 736 42.75 24.18 -7.61
C SER A 736 42.01 23.11 -6.82
N SER A 737 40.80 22.71 -7.25
CA SER A 737 40.03 21.61 -6.67
C SER A 737 40.60 20.23 -7.06
N GLU A 738 41.17 20.09 -8.26
CA GLU A 738 41.91 18.90 -8.68
C GLU A 738 43.24 18.76 -7.92
N ASP A 739 43.90 19.87 -7.56
CA ASP A 739 45.11 19.88 -6.73
C ASP A 739 44.83 19.75 -5.20
N GLU A 740 43.65 20.17 -4.71
CA GLU A 740 43.22 19.97 -3.31
C GLU A 740 42.60 18.59 -3.02
N ALA A 741 42.14 17.88 -4.06
CA ALA A 741 41.57 16.54 -3.94
C ALA A 741 42.59 15.44 -3.57
N ASP A 742 43.90 15.72 -3.65
CA ASP A 742 44.96 14.71 -3.40
C ASP A 742 45.70 14.86 -2.06
N TRP A 743 45.38 15.87 -1.22
CA TRP A 743 46.10 16.07 0.06
C TRP A 743 45.28 16.34 1.33
N THR A 744 43.95 16.38 1.27
CA THR A 744 43.11 16.59 2.48
C THR A 744 42.64 15.30 3.18
N HIS A 745 43.08 14.11 2.73
CA HIS A 745 42.66 12.83 3.32
C HIS A 745 43.63 12.22 4.35
N ILE A 746 44.66 12.95 4.81
CA ILE A 746 45.63 12.46 5.80
C ILE A 746 45.90 13.52 6.88
N VAL A 747 45.17 13.39 7.99
CA VAL A 747 45.50 13.88 9.36
C VAL A 747 45.18 15.34 9.68
N THR A 748 43.97 15.56 10.21
CA THR A 748 43.86 16.23 11.53
C THR A 748 42.76 15.58 12.37
N GLN A 749 43.20 14.78 13.32
CA GLN A 749 42.39 14.26 14.41
C GLN A 749 41.93 15.41 15.31
N LYS A 750 40.61 15.53 15.45
CA LYS A 750 39.96 15.72 16.76
C LYS A 750 38.52 15.23 16.68
N LYS A 751 38.38 13.91 16.70
CA LYS A 751 37.12 13.22 16.93
C LYS A 751 36.97 13.11 18.44
N GLU A 752 36.10 13.93 19.02
CA GLU A 752 35.58 13.69 20.37
C GLU A 752 34.93 12.30 20.39
N GLU A 753 35.30 11.54 21.42
CA GLU A 753 34.84 10.19 21.68
C GLU A 753 33.33 10.16 21.92
N ALA A 754 32.58 9.61 20.97
CA ALA A 754 31.34 8.90 21.28
C ALA A 754 31.70 7.43 21.59
N PRO A 755 31.08 6.81 22.60
CA PRO A 755 31.47 5.49 23.08
C PRO A 755 31.28 4.42 21.99
N PRO A 756 32.04 3.31 22.04
CA PRO A 756 32.02 2.31 20.98
C PRO A 756 30.63 1.70 20.87
N SER A 757 29.98 1.92 19.73
CA SER A 757 28.90 1.04 19.30
C SER A 757 29.53 -0.34 19.10
N THR A 758 29.12 -1.27 19.96
CA THR A 758 29.25 -2.71 19.75
C THR A 758 28.98 -3.03 18.28
N PRO A 759 29.73 -3.96 17.65
CA PRO A 759 29.44 -4.38 16.30
C PRO A 759 28.00 -4.92 16.28
N VAL A 760 27.09 -4.14 15.67
CA VAL A 760 25.76 -4.63 15.39
C VAL A 760 25.95 -5.63 14.27
N VAL A 761 26.06 -6.90 14.66
CA VAL A 761 25.91 -8.03 13.76
C VAL A 761 24.57 -7.83 13.05
N THR A 762 24.63 -7.44 11.78
CA THR A 762 23.45 -7.25 10.94
C THR A 762 22.74 -8.59 10.82
N LYS A 763 21.63 -8.74 11.55
CA LYS A 763 20.73 -9.89 11.42
C LYS A 763 20.26 -9.95 9.98
N ARG A 764 20.55 -11.08 9.31
CA ARG A 764 20.04 -11.39 7.96
C ARG A 764 18.52 -11.33 7.97
N SER A 765 17.93 -10.48 7.13
CA SER A 765 16.48 -10.29 7.02
C SER A 765 15.86 -11.39 6.15
N VAL A 766 14.59 -11.74 6.41
CA VAL A 766 13.81 -12.64 5.53
C VAL A 766 13.73 -12.09 4.11
N PHE A 767 13.75 -10.76 3.95
CA PHE A 767 13.73 -10.08 2.65
C PHE A 767 15.05 -10.12 1.88
N ASP A 768 16.14 -10.63 2.47
CA ASP A 768 17.46 -10.64 1.82
C ASP A 768 17.53 -11.50 0.55
N ASP A 769 16.57 -12.43 0.40
CA ASP A 769 16.46 -13.33 -0.73
C ASP A 769 15.26 -12.99 -1.67
N VAL A 770 14.55 -11.87 -1.46
CA VAL A 770 13.29 -11.51 -2.20
C VAL A 770 13.51 -11.17 -3.69
N ASP A 771 14.74 -10.85 -4.06
CA ASP A 771 15.19 -10.42 -5.38
C ASP A 771 16.04 -11.48 -6.11
N LYS A 772 16.13 -12.70 -5.56
CA LYS A 772 16.99 -13.79 -6.06
C LYS A 772 16.32 -14.72 -7.06
#